data_AF-A0A431PVW3-F1
#
_entry.id   AF-A0A431PVW3-F1
#
_cell.length_a   1.000
_cell.length_b   1.000
_cell.length_c   1.000
_cell.angle_alpha   90.00
_cell.angle_beta   90.00
_cell.angle_gamma   90.00
#
_symmetry.space_group_name_H-M   'P 1'
#
loop_
_entity.id
_entity.type
_entity.pdbx_description
1 polymer ?
#
loop_
_entity_poly.entity_id
_entity_poly.type
_entity_poly.pdbx_seq_one_letter_code
_entity_poly.pdbx_strand_id
1 'polypeptide(L)'
;MDHLEAIKQTFFQECEEQLAELESGLIAIEDGNHHPEIINAVFRAVHSIKGGAAAFGYDELVEFVHVFETTLDLLRSEALTPTPATTKILLHSSDVLSDLIRAIRNDTSWDADQVASAKASLDAVCAEPKQGKATADAASQNDASQINFEPVAISLDAIFGDNGDIAGPRANQFSVSFRPKPTLYARANEALRILREIKALGEASVSCDCSELPLLTELDAEGAYFSWTVRLETEASAADIEQIFDFVSADCDYSVNPGHPAETEKGLVEKTIEQEPPSPSLIEDHTEQPKLPEPKVATPDPTPPQGKQGFEQAPPQPVQETIRVDLDKIDRLVNLVGELVINQAVLSQRVSEAGLPRGSSVMIGLEELEQLTRDIQDSVMAIRAQPVKPIFQRMSRIVREVAAITKKSVRLVVDGEGTEVDKTVVERLTDPLTHMVRNAVDHGIEGPEERIAAGKPEEGTLRLSAMHRSGRIIIEVTDDGAGINRMRVREIAVRKGLISENAVLSDEETDALIFLPGFSTSQTASSISGRGVGMDVVKRAIQALGGRISISSRQGNGSTFSMSLPLTLAVLDGMVVNVAGQILVLPLTAVIETLQPRPQNIHLLSSGVRVIGNRSSFIPLIDVGMILSYRFQEIDPTTQVALLVESESGEKCALLVDAIQGQRQVVIKSLEANYGKVPGIAAATILGDGRVALIVDVDAVLSLSRGDYCQISEATIETV
;
A
#
# COMPACT_ATOMS: atom_id res chain seq x y z
N MET A 1 1.91 25.94 -0.46
CA MET A 1 2.27 24.96 -1.50
C MET A 1 1.99 25.63 -2.82
N ASP A 2 2.95 25.62 -3.74
CA ASP A 2 2.79 26.18 -5.07
C ASP A 2 1.72 25.37 -5.82
N HIS A 3 0.72 26.04 -6.43
CA HIS A 3 -0.36 25.35 -7.14
C HIS A 3 0.18 24.47 -8.29
N LEU A 4 1.31 24.85 -8.87
CA LEU A 4 1.99 24.08 -9.91
C LEU A 4 2.61 22.79 -9.36
N GLU A 5 3.17 22.80 -8.14
CA GLU A 5 3.68 21.59 -7.48
C GLU A 5 2.56 20.59 -7.20
N ALA A 6 1.40 21.06 -6.74
CA ALA A 6 0.25 20.20 -6.47
C ALA A 6 -0.28 19.51 -7.73
N ILE A 7 -0.36 20.24 -8.85
CA ILE A 7 -0.79 19.70 -10.14
C ILE A 7 0.24 18.69 -10.69
N LYS A 8 1.55 18.98 -10.57
CA LYS A 8 2.61 18.04 -10.91
C LYS A 8 2.54 16.75 -10.07
N GLN A 9 2.28 16.88 -8.77
CA GLN A 9 2.16 15.74 -7.87
C GLN A 9 0.99 14.82 -8.27
N THR A 10 -0.15 15.39 -8.65
CA THR A 10 -1.30 14.63 -9.17
C THR A 10 -0.96 13.89 -10.45
N PHE A 11 -0.28 14.54 -11.40
CA PHE A 11 0.17 13.89 -12.65
C PHE A 11 1.08 12.68 -12.38
N PHE A 12 2.05 12.79 -11.48
CA PHE A 12 2.92 11.66 -11.16
C PHE A 12 2.17 10.54 -10.44
N GLN A 13 1.16 10.86 -9.64
CA GLN A 13 0.30 9.87 -9.02
C GLN A 13 -0.56 9.13 -10.07
N GLU A 14 -1.13 9.85 -11.04
CA GLU A 14 -1.84 9.24 -12.18
C GLU A 14 -0.91 8.36 -12.99
N CYS A 15 0.33 8.79 -13.25
CA CYS A 15 1.32 7.95 -13.92
C CYS A 15 1.61 6.65 -13.16
N GLU A 16 1.66 6.67 -11.82
CA GLU A 16 1.84 5.46 -11.01
C GLU A 16 0.65 4.50 -11.14
N GLU A 17 -0.58 5.03 -11.18
CA GLU A 17 -1.79 4.23 -11.40
C GLU A 17 -1.78 3.61 -12.81
N GLN A 18 -1.46 4.39 -13.85
CA GLN A 18 -1.37 3.90 -15.23
C GLN A 18 -0.25 2.87 -15.42
N LEU A 19 0.90 3.05 -14.78
CA LEU A 19 1.99 2.07 -14.80
C LEU A 19 1.58 0.74 -14.16
N ALA A 20 0.80 0.78 -13.07
CA ALA A 20 0.32 -0.42 -12.41
C ALA A 20 -0.71 -1.19 -13.28
N GLU A 21 -1.57 -0.48 -14.01
CA GLU A 21 -2.50 -1.07 -14.99
C GLU A 21 -1.74 -1.67 -16.17
N LEU A 22 -0.76 -0.94 -16.72
CA LEU A 22 0.15 -1.40 -17.78
C LEU A 22 0.86 -2.70 -17.39
N GLU A 23 1.53 -2.73 -16.23
CA GLU A 23 2.27 -3.92 -15.79
C GLU A 23 1.35 -5.12 -15.57
N SER A 24 0.21 -4.92 -14.91
CA SER A 24 -0.77 -5.99 -14.67
C SER A 24 -1.28 -6.60 -15.98
N GLY A 25 -1.57 -5.75 -16.98
CA GLY A 25 -2.01 -6.21 -18.28
C GLY A 25 -0.92 -6.94 -19.07
N LEU A 26 0.33 -6.47 -19.02
CA LEU A 26 1.45 -7.15 -19.68
C LEU A 26 1.78 -8.52 -19.05
N ILE A 27 1.67 -8.66 -17.73
CA ILE A 27 1.81 -9.95 -17.04
C ILE A 27 0.68 -10.91 -17.46
N ALA A 28 -0.55 -10.43 -17.56
CA ALA A 28 -1.66 -11.27 -18.03
C ALA A 28 -1.45 -11.76 -19.47
N ILE A 29 -0.86 -10.91 -20.33
CA ILE A 29 -0.44 -11.29 -21.69
C ILE A 29 0.68 -12.35 -21.64
N GLU A 30 1.65 -12.22 -20.72
CA GLU A 30 2.72 -13.21 -20.52
C GLU A 30 2.18 -14.59 -20.11
N ASP A 31 1.17 -14.63 -19.25
CA ASP A 31 0.49 -15.87 -18.82
C ASP A 31 -0.47 -16.45 -19.89
N GLY A 32 -0.53 -15.84 -21.08
CA GLY A 32 -1.28 -16.33 -22.25
C GLY A 32 -2.70 -15.80 -22.37
N ASN A 33 -3.09 -14.80 -21.56
CA ASN A 33 -4.40 -14.14 -21.66
C ASN A 33 -4.33 -12.97 -22.66
N HIS A 34 -4.60 -13.26 -23.92
CA HIS A 34 -4.56 -12.27 -25.02
C HIS A 34 -5.93 -11.63 -25.31
N HIS A 35 -6.77 -11.45 -24.29
CA HIS A 35 -8.11 -10.88 -24.49
C HIS A 35 -8.02 -9.43 -25.00
N PRO A 36 -8.80 -9.03 -26.03
CA PRO A 36 -8.72 -7.68 -26.61
C PRO A 36 -8.91 -6.55 -25.59
N GLU A 37 -9.72 -6.78 -24.54
CA GLU A 37 -9.91 -5.79 -23.47
C GLU A 37 -8.63 -5.52 -22.68
N ILE A 38 -7.79 -6.54 -22.43
CA ILE A 38 -6.51 -6.39 -21.72
C ILE A 38 -5.53 -5.58 -22.57
N ILE A 39 -5.45 -5.88 -23.86
CA ILE A 39 -4.59 -5.15 -24.81
C ILE A 39 -5.04 -3.68 -24.92
N ASN A 40 -6.35 -3.43 -24.96
CA ASN A 40 -6.90 -2.07 -24.98
C ASN A 40 -6.67 -1.33 -23.66
N ALA A 41 -6.72 -2.00 -22.51
CA ALA A 41 -6.39 -1.41 -21.21
C ALA A 41 -4.92 -0.96 -21.16
N VAL A 42 -4.00 -1.85 -21.54
CA VAL A 42 -2.55 -1.57 -21.66
C VAL A 42 -2.27 -0.39 -22.60
N PHE A 43 -2.92 -0.34 -23.75
CA PHE A 43 -2.80 0.78 -24.70
C PHE A 43 -3.30 2.11 -24.09
N ARG A 44 -4.47 2.11 -23.45
CA ARG A 44 -5.05 3.31 -22.82
C ARG A 44 -4.13 3.86 -21.73
N ALA A 45 -3.49 3.00 -20.96
CA ALA A 45 -2.57 3.42 -19.91
C ALA A 45 -1.37 4.20 -20.48
N VAL A 46 -0.73 3.66 -21.52
CA VAL A 46 0.39 4.35 -22.21
C VAL A 46 -0.07 5.64 -22.89
N HIS A 47 -1.25 5.62 -23.51
CA HIS A 47 -1.84 6.82 -24.14
C HIS A 47 -2.13 7.94 -23.13
N SER A 48 -2.65 7.59 -21.95
CA SER A 48 -2.91 8.54 -20.87
C SER A 48 -1.62 9.18 -20.35
N ILE A 49 -0.56 8.39 -20.14
CA ILE A 49 0.76 8.88 -19.74
C ILE A 49 1.31 9.88 -20.79
N LYS A 50 1.14 9.59 -22.09
CA LYS A 50 1.56 10.50 -23.18
C LYS A 50 0.87 11.85 -23.09
N GLY A 51 -0.45 11.83 -22.92
CA GLY A 51 -1.28 13.03 -22.83
C GLY A 51 -0.86 13.93 -21.66
N GLY A 52 -0.67 13.33 -20.49
CA GLY A 52 -0.16 14.05 -19.32
C GLY A 52 1.27 14.57 -19.52
N ALA A 53 2.18 13.75 -20.02
CA ALA A 53 3.58 14.15 -20.26
C ALA A 53 3.71 15.33 -21.24
N ALA A 54 2.89 15.35 -22.29
CA ALA A 54 2.86 16.45 -23.26
C ALA A 54 2.36 17.76 -22.64
N ALA A 55 1.38 17.71 -21.73
CA ALA A 55 0.85 18.89 -21.05
C ALA A 55 1.89 19.59 -20.14
N PHE A 56 2.84 18.83 -19.60
CA PHE A 56 3.93 19.37 -18.76
C PHE A 56 5.24 19.63 -19.53
N GLY A 57 5.28 19.38 -20.84
CA GLY A 57 6.47 19.61 -21.67
C GLY A 57 7.63 18.64 -21.43
N TYR A 58 7.35 17.40 -21.02
CA TYR A 58 8.37 16.36 -20.84
C TYR A 58 8.69 15.67 -22.17
N ASP A 59 9.37 16.37 -23.08
CA ASP A 59 9.59 15.94 -24.47
C ASP A 59 10.24 14.55 -24.60
N GLU A 60 11.26 14.25 -23.80
CA GLU A 60 11.93 12.94 -23.82
C GLU A 60 11.02 11.79 -23.39
N LEU A 61 10.13 12.04 -22.43
CA LEU A 61 9.11 11.08 -21.98
C LEU A 61 8.07 10.86 -23.09
N VAL A 62 7.60 11.94 -23.72
CA VAL A 62 6.64 11.87 -24.84
C VAL A 62 7.22 11.05 -25.99
N GLU A 63 8.49 11.25 -26.33
CA GLU A 63 9.14 10.53 -27.42
C GLU A 63 9.25 9.02 -27.13
N PHE A 64 9.66 8.64 -25.92
CA PHE A 64 9.71 7.23 -25.52
C PHE A 64 8.32 6.58 -25.52
N VAL A 65 7.34 7.26 -24.91
CA VAL A 65 5.95 6.79 -24.82
C VAL A 65 5.34 6.62 -26.21
N HIS A 66 5.67 7.49 -27.17
CA HIS A 66 5.18 7.38 -28.55
C HIS A 66 5.66 6.11 -29.26
N VAL A 67 6.93 5.73 -29.12
CA VAL A 67 7.47 4.48 -29.69
C VAL A 67 6.80 3.27 -29.04
N PHE A 68 6.58 3.32 -27.73
CA PHE A 68 5.91 2.26 -26.99
C PHE A 68 4.43 2.13 -27.39
N GLU A 69 3.71 3.25 -27.49
CA GLU A 69 2.32 3.32 -27.96
C GLU A 69 2.17 2.73 -29.37
N THR A 70 3.10 3.04 -30.29
CA THR A 70 3.10 2.49 -31.65
C THR A 70 3.22 0.97 -31.65
N THR A 71 4.08 0.43 -30.78
CA THR A 71 4.25 -1.03 -30.63
C THR A 71 2.99 -1.69 -30.08
N LEU A 72 2.34 -1.05 -29.09
CA LEU A 72 1.07 -1.52 -28.53
C LEU A 72 -0.09 -1.40 -29.52
N ASP A 73 -0.07 -0.42 -30.43
CA ASP A 73 -1.09 -0.30 -31.48
C ASP A 73 -0.99 -1.44 -32.51
N LEU A 74 0.22 -1.91 -32.83
CA LEU A 74 0.41 -3.12 -33.64
C LEU A 74 -0.12 -4.37 -32.94
N LEU A 75 0.04 -4.46 -31.61
CA LEU A 75 -0.53 -5.54 -30.80
C LEU A 75 -2.07 -5.47 -30.80
N ARG A 76 -2.63 -4.26 -30.67
CA ARG A 76 -4.07 -3.97 -30.66
C ARG A 76 -4.75 -4.25 -32.00
N SER A 77 -4.06 -3.97 -33.11
CA SER A 77 -4.54 -4.21 -34.47
C SER A 77 -4.30 -5.64 -34.96
N GLU A 78 -3.84 -6.54 -34.09
CA GLU A 78 -3.46 -7.93 -34.40
C GLU A 78 -2.33 -8.06 -35.46
N ALA A 79 -1.66 -6.95 -35.80
CA ALA A 79 -0.53 -6.93 -36.72
C ALA A 79 0.75 -7.51 -36.10
N LEU A 80 0.83 -7.54 -34.77
CA LEU A 80 1.91 -8.13 -33.98
C LEU A 80 1.33 -9.24 -33.09
N THR A 81 1.91 -10.44 -33.13
CA THR A 81 1.50 -11.53 -32.24
C THR A 81 2.27 -11.45 -30.91
N PRO A 82 1.61 -11.52 -29.74
CA PRO A 82 2.28 -11.60 -28.45
C PRO A 82 3.01 -12.93 -28.31
N THR A 83 4.29 -12.95 -28.72
CA THR A 83 5.21 -14.07 -28.46
C THR A 83 5.95 -13.84 -27.14
N PRO A 84 6.50 -14.88 -26.49
CA PRO A 84 7.31 -14.69 -25.27
C PRO A 84 8.46 -13.69 -25.43
N ALA A 85 9.06 -13.62 -26.63
CA ALA A 85 10.10 -12.64 -26.94
C ALA A 85 9.54 -11.21 -27.00
N THR A 86 8.40 -11.01 -27.66
CA THR A 86 7.70 -9.72 -27.74
C THR A 86 7.26 -9.24 -26.36
N THR A 87 6.62 -10.10 -25.56
CA THR A 87 6.13 -9.74 -24.21
C THR A 87 7.28 -9.35 -23.29
N LYS A 88 8.43 -10.03 -23.37
CA LYS A 88 9.63 -9.65 -22.62
C LYS A 88 10.13 -8.24 -22.97
N ILE A 89 10.07 -7.85 -24.25
CA ILE A 89 10.45 -6.51 -24.71
C ILE A 89 9.45 -5.46 -24.18
N LEU A 90 8.15 -5.75 -24.19
CA LEU A 90 7.12 -4.85 -23.65
C LEU A 90 7.27 -4.67 -22.13
N LEU A 91 7.50 -5.74 -21.38
CA LEU A 91 7.74 -5.70 -19.93
C LEU A 91 9.00 -4.89 -19.60
N HIS A 92 10.09 -5.11 -20.33
CA HIS A 92 11.31 -4.31 -20.17
C HIS A 92 11.09 -2.83 -20.50
N SER A 93 10.29 -2.53 -21.53
CA SER A 93 9.96 -1.15 -21.90
C SER A 93 9.07 -0.46 -20.87
N SER A 94 8.18 -1.21 -20.21
CA SER A 94 7.42 -0.73 -19.05
C SER A 94 8.33 -0.39 -17.87
N ASP A 95 9.34 -1.24 -17.60
CA ASP A 95 10.33 -0.98 -16.55
C ASP A 95 11.13 0.31 -16.83
N VAL A 96 11.55 0.53 -18.08
CA VAL A 96 12.24 1.76 -18.53
C VAL A 96 11.33 2.99 -18.47
N LEU A 97 10.06 2.87 -18.85
CA LEU A 97 9.07 3.96 -18.71
C LEU A 97 8.92 4.39 -17.25
N SER A 98 8.83 3.41 -16.35
CA SER A 98 8.74 3.65 -14.90
C SER A 98 9.96 4.38 -14.36
N ASP A 99 11.17 4.04 -14.82
CA ASP A 99 12.40 4.72 -14.43
C ASP A 99 12.46 6.15 -14.94
N LEU A 100 12.06 6.38 -16.18
CA LEU A 100 12.05 7.72 -16.77
C LEU A 100 11.09 8.64 -15.99
N ILE A 101 9.89 8.16 -15.66
CA ILE A 101 8.91 8.90 -14.86
C ILE A 101 9.46 9.20 -13.45
N ARG A 102 10.08 8.21 -12.79
CA ARG A 102 10.71 8.42 -11.47
C ARG A 102 11.87 9.40 -11.51
N ALA A 103 12.68 9.35 -12.57
CA ALA A 103 13.83 10.21 -12.73
C ALA A 103 13.39 11.68 -12.89
N ILE A 104 12.37 11.91 -13.72
CA ILE A 104 11.73 13.21 -13.92
C ILE A 104 11.08 13.71 -12.61
N ARG A 105 10.37 12.85 -11.87
CA ARG A 105 9.74 13.22 -10.59
C ARG A 105 10.74 13.71 -9.54
N ASN A 106 11.90 13.07 -9.48
CA ASN A 106 12.91 13.32 -8.45
C ASN A 106 14.01 14.30 -8.91
N ASP A 107 13.88 14.90 -10.11
CA ASP A 107 14.93 15.71 -10.75
C ASP A 107 16.32 15.01 -10.76
N THR A 108 16.31 13.72 -11.07
CA THR A 108 17.52 12.87 -11.15
C THR A 108 17.83 12.47 -12.59
N SER A 109 19.09 12.21 -12.90
CA SER A 109 19.51 11.71 -14.22
C SER A 109 19.07 10.27 -14.44
N TRP A 110 18.58 9.95 -15.64
CA TRP A 110 18.32 8.57 -16.11
C TRP A 110 19.48 8.05 -16.97
N ASP A 111 19.48 6.73 -17.20
CA ASP A 111 20.42 6.07 -18.11
C ASP A 111 19.94 6.22 -19.57
N ALA A 112 20.58 7.14 -20.31
CA ALA A 112 20.25 7.40 -21.71
C ALA A 112 20.52 6.19 -22.63
N ASP A 113 21.52 5.37 -22.31
CA ASP A 113 21.84 4.17 -23.10
C ASP A 113 20.74 3.11 -22.92
N GLN A 114 20.20 2.98 -21.71
CA GLN A 114 19.09 2.09 -21.42
C GLN A 114 17.80 2.51 -22.16
N VAL A 115 17.46 3.80 -22.14
CA VAL A 115 16.30 4.35 -22.88
C VAL A 115 16.46 4.14 -24.38
N ALA A 116 17.64 4.41 -24.94
CA ALA A 116 17.94 4.21 -26.36
C ALA A 116 17.87 2.72 -26.76
N SER A 117 18.39 1.82 -25.94
CA SER A 117 18.33 0.37 -26.17
C SER A 117 16.91 -0.17 -26.17
N ALA A 118 16.05 0.33 -25.26
CA ALA A 118 14.65 -0.04 -25.20
C ALA A 118 13.87 0.48 -26.42
N LYS A 119 14.08 1.74 -26.83
CA LYS A 119 13.53 2.30 -28.08
C LYS A 119 13.92 1.44 -29.29
N ALA A 120 15.21 1.11 -29.44
CA ALA A 120 15.69 0.29 -30.55
C ALA A 120 15.07 -1.11 -30.57
N SER A 121 14.82 -1.70 -29.40
CA SER A 121 14.18 -3.01 -29.27
C SER A 121 12.69 -2.97 -29.65
N LEU A 122 11.97 -1.90 -29.26
CA LEU A 122 10.58 -1.66 -29.68
C LEU A 122 10.48 -1.44 -31.20
N ASP A 123 11.37 -0.61 -31.77
CA ASP A 123 11.41 -0.35 -33.21
C ASP A 123 11.72 -1.62 -34.02
N ALA A 124 12.64 -2.46 -33.53
CA ALA A 124 12.96 -3.74 -34.17
C ALA A 124 11.75 -4.68 -34.25
N VAL A 125 10.94 -4.71 -33.18
CA VAL A 125 9.67 -5.48 -33.15
C VAL A 125 8.65 -4.89 -34.13
N CYS A 126 8.55 -3.57 -34.23
CA CYS A 126 7.66 -2.90 -35.19
C CYS A 126 8.07 -3.13 -36.66
N ALA A 127 9.36 -3.36 -36.93
CA ALA A 127 9.88 -3.59 -38.27
C ALA A 127 9.63 -5.02 -38.81
N GLU A 128 9.32 -5.98 -37.92
CA GLU A 128 9.01 -7.37 -38.29
C GLU A 128 7.49 -7.63 -38.36
N PRO A 129 6.77 -7.10 -39.38
CA PRO A 129 5.83 -7.99 -40.07
C PRO A 129 5.62 -7.65 -41.56
N LYS A 130 6.38 -8.28 -42.47
CA LYS A 130 5.97 -8.53 -43.88
C LYS A 130 6.62 -9.78 -44.47
N GLN A 131 6.19 -10.97 -44.05
CA GLN A 131 6.26 -12.16 -44.91
C GLN A 131 4.95 -12.94 -44.80
N GLY A 132 4.00 -12.69 -45.71
CA GLY A 132 2.80 -13.51 -45.77
C GLY A 132 1.59 -12.96 -46.53
N LYS A 133 1.77 -12.54 -47.79
CA LYS A 133 0.82 -12.54 -48.94
C LYS A 133 0.87 -11.24 -49.74
N ALA A 134 1.59 -11.30 -50.84
CA ALA A 134 1.37 -10.45 -51.98
C ALA A 134 0.12 -10.93 -52.72
N THR A 135 -0.90 -10.10 -52.79
CA THR A 135 -1.74 -9.98 -53.99
C THR A 135 -1.95 -8.50 -54.24
N ALA A 136 -1.54 -8.08 -55.43
CA ALA A 136 -1.67 -6.74 -55.95
C ALA A 136 -3.14 -6.32 -56.03
N ASP A 137 -3.45 -5.14 -55.53
CA ASP A 137 -4.16 -4.15 -56.34
C ASP A 137 -3.76 -2.74 -55.88
N ALA A 138 -3.03 -2.07 -56.76
CA ALA A 138 -2.71 -0.66 -56.67
C ALA A 138 -3.76 0.09 -57.48
N ALA A 139 -4.79 0.61 -56.82
CA ALA A 139 -5.55 1.79 -57.25
C ALA A 139 -6.64 2.08 -56.20
N SER A 140 -6.34 3.00 -55.27
CA SER A 140 -7.28 3.98 -54.69
C SER A 140 -6.50 4.83 -53.68
N GLN A 141 -5.86 5.88 -54.20
CA GLN A 141 -5.55 7.05 -53.40
C GLN A 141 -6.87 7.78 -53.08
N ASN A 142 -6.92 8.34 -51.87
CA ASN A 142 -7.97 9.21 -51.30
C ASN A 142 -9.21 8.48 -50.74
N ASP A 143 -9.11 8.03 -49.48
CA ASP A 143 -9.97 8.55 -48.40
C ASP A 143 -9.50 7.96 -47.06
N ALA A 144 -8.70 8.71 -46.32
CA ALA A 144 -8.54 8.52 -44.89
C ALA A 144 -8.63 9.92 -44.29
N SER A 145 -9.75 10.18 -43.64
CA SER A 145 -10.02 11.42 -42.90
C SER A 145 -8.97 11.60 -41.81
N GLN A 146 -7.88 12.28 -42.17
CA GLN A 146 -7.07 13.05 -41.23
C GLN A 146 -7.98 14.11 -40.62
N ILE A 147 -8.39 13.88 -39.37
CA ILE A 147 -8.71 15.00 -38.49
C ILE A 147 -7.36 15.68 -38.24
N ASN A 148 -7.08 16.71 -39.04
CA ASN A 148 -5.92 17.57 -38.88
C ASN A 148 -6.15 18.43 -37.63
N PHE A 149 -5.78 17.92 -36.46
CA PHE A 149 -5.60 18.76 -35.29
C PHE A 149 -4.24 19.46 -35.47
N GLU A 150 -4.27 20.71 -35.95
CA GLU A 150 -3.12 21.59 -35.79
C GLU A 150 -2.95 21.83 -34.28
N PRO A 151 -1.79 21.48 -33.69
CA PRO A 151 -1.53 21.86 -32.32
C PRO A 151 -1.45 23.39 -32.30
N VAL A 152 -2.40 24.02 -31.61
CA VAL A 152 -2.26 25.43 -31.24
C VAL A 152 -1.12 25.46 -30.22
N ALA A 153 0.09 25.67 -30.71
CA ALA A 153 1.22 26.02 -29.87
C ALA A 153 0.88 27.35 -29.21
N ILE A 154 0.57 27.33 -27.91
CA ILE A 154 0.66 28.53 -27.10
C ILE A 154 2.16 28.82 -26.99
N SER A 155 2.66 29.70 -27.84
CA SER A 155 4.03 30.19 -27.76
C SER A 155 4.19 30.96 -26.45
N LEU A 156 5.09 30.51 -25.58
CA LEU A 156 5.48 31.22 -24.35
C LEU A 156 6.01 32.65 -24.64
N ASP A 157 6.39 32.94 -25.89
CA ASP A 157 6.80 34.27 -26.34
C ASP A 157 5.64 35.28 -26.42
N ALA A 158 4.37 34.84 -26.42
CA ALA A 158 3.21 35.74 -26.41
C ALA A 158 2.89 36.33 -25.01
N ILE A 159 3.58 35.85 -23.96
CA ILE A 159 3.42 36.33 -22.57
C ILE A 159 4.43 37.44 -22.23
N PHE A 160 5.55 37.54 -22.95
CA PHE A 160 6.59 38.54 -22.68
C PHE A 160 6.75 39.51 -23.86
N GLY A 161 6.10 40.68 -23.77
CA GLY A 161 6.45 41.80 -24.62
C GLY A 161 7.83 42.37 -24.27
N ASP A 162 8.57 42.81 -25.28
CA ASP A 162 9.96 43.32 -25.29
C ASP A 162 10.24 44.55 -24.40
N ASN A 163 9.39 44.90 -23.43
CA ASN A 163 9.60 46.05 -22.54
C ASN A 163 9.07 45.89 -21.10
N GLY A 164 8.73 44.68 -20.63
CA GLY A 164 8.61 44.43 -19.19
C GLY A 164 7.49 45.16 -18.41
N ASP A 165 6.41 45.59 -19.07
CA ASP A 165 5.18 46.08 -18.40
C ASP A 165 4.00 45.14 -18.66
N ILE A 166 3.34 44.70 -17.59
CA ILE A 166 2.22 43.74 -17.58
C ILE A 166 0.94 44.44 -18.06
N ALA A 167 0.46 44.12 -19.25
CA ALA A 167 -0.91 44.42 -19.65
C ALA A 167 -1.84 43.35 -19.05
N GLY A 168 -2.78 43.77 -18.18
CA GLY A 168 -3.73 42.86 -17.55
C GLY A 168 -4.62 42.11 -18.57
N PRO A 169 -5.07 40.88 -18.24
CA PRO A 169 -5.94 40.08 -19.10
C PRO A 169 -7.29 40.77 -19.34
N ARG A 170 -7.84 40.62 -20.55
CA ARG A 170 -9.20 41.10 -20.88
C ARG A 170 -10.22 40.06 -20.42
N ALA A 171 -11.13 40.44 -19.53
CA ALA A 171 -12.26 39.60 -19.11
C ALA A 171 -13.27 39.41 -20.24
N ASN A 172 -13.75 38.18 -20.43
CA ASN A 172 -14.85 37.85 -21.33
C ASN A 172 -16.19 38.09 -20.62
N GLN A 173 -17.16 38.68 -21.31
CA GLN A 173 -18.53 38.84 -20.80
C GLN A 173 -19.44 37.76 -21.38
N PHE A 174 -20.21 37.08 -20.53
CA PHE A 174 -21.21 36.07 -20.90
C PHE A 174 -22.57 36.40 -20.28
N SER A 175 -23.64 35.99 -20.96
CA SER A 175 -25.00 36.00 -20.46
C SER A 175 -25.53 34.57 -20.46
N VAL A 176 -25.78 34.03 -19.27
CA VAL A 176 -26.29 32.68 -19.04
C VAL A 176 -27.76 32.74 -18.65
N SER A 177 -28.63 32.07 -19.40
CA SER A 177 -30.03 31.84 -19.00
C SER A 177 -30.16 30.46 -18.39
N PHE A 178 -30.85 30.32 -17.26
CA PHE A 178 -31.04 29.05 -16.56
C PHE A 178 -32.48 28.92 -16.05
N ARG A 179 -33.16 27.84 -16.46
CA ARG A 179 -34.53 27.52 -16.06
C ARG A 179 -34.64 26.06 -15.62
N PRO A 180 -34.72 25.77 -14.30
CA PRO A 180 -34.98 24.44 -13.76
C PRO A 180 -36.35 23.92 -14.17
N LYS A 181 -36.41 22.60 -14.38
CA LYS A 181 -37.66 21.85 -14.42
C LYS A 181 -37.97 21.29 -13.03
N PRO A 182 -39.23 20.93 -12.72
CA PRO A 182 -39.58 20.27 -11.45
C PRO A 182 -38.73 19.02 -11.16
N THR A 183 -38.31 18.30 -12.20
CA THR A 183 -37.48 17.10 -12.09
C THR A 183 -36.11 17.36 -11.45
N LEU A 184 -35.57 18.58 -11.59
CA LEU A 184 -34.32 19.00 -10.95
C LEU A 184 -34.44 18.87 -9.42
N TYR A 185 -35.50 19.43 -8.85
CA TYR A 185 -35.74 19.39 -7.41
C TYR A 185 -36.18 18.00 -6.93
N ALA A 186 -36.98 17.27 -7.73
CA ALA A 186 -37.38 15.90 -7.42
C ALA A 186 -36.18 14.94 -7.29
N ARG A 187 -35.07 15.23 -7.99
CA ARG A 187 -33.79 14.50 -7.90
C ARG A 187 -32.84 15.06 -6.85
N ALA A 188 -33.33 15.92 -5.94
CA ALA A 188 -32.58 16.59 -4.88
C ALA A 188 -31.45 17.52 -5.37
N ASN A 189 -31.51 18.00 -6.62
CA ASN A 189 -30.64 19.08 -7.09
C ASN A 189 -31.22 20.44 -6.67
N GLU A 190 -30.35 21.46 -6.61
CA GLU A 190 -30.73 22.81 -6.18
C GLU A 190 -30.20 23.88 -7.13
N ALA A 191 -31.09 24.77 -7.59
CA ALA A 191 -30.75 25.92 -8.42
C ALA A 191 -29.67 26.82 -7.79
N LEU A 192 -29.68 26.96 -6.46
CA LEU A 192 -28.73 27.79 -5.74
C LEU A 192 -27.27 27.29 -5.88
N ARG A 193 -27.06 25.98 -5.99
CA ARG A 193 -25.71 25.42 -6.16
C ARG A 193 -25.15 25.76 -7.53
N ILE A 194 -25.95 25.59 -8.58
CA ILE A 194 -25.58 25.93 -9.96
C ILE A 194 -25.24 27.42 -10.07
N LEU A 195 -26.05 28.31 -9.48
CA LEU A 195 -25.76 29.75 -9.46
C LEU A 195 -24.47 30.12 -8.69
N ARG A 196 -24.10 29.34 -7.66
CA ARG A 196 -22.83 29.54 -6.93
C ARG A 196 -21.63 29.12 -7.75
N GLU A 197 -21.72 28.01 -8.48
CA GLU A 197 -20.66 27.57 -9.39
C GLU A 197 -20.43 28.59 -10.51
N ILE A 198 -21.50 29.13 -11.11
CA ILE A 198 -21.38 30.20 -12.13
C ILE A 198 -20.71 31.45 -11.53
N LYS A 199 -21.05 31.81 -10.29
CA LYS A 199 -20.41 32.93 -9.57
C LYS A 199 -18.96 32.63 -9.18
N ALA A 200 -18.57 31.37 -9.02
CA ALA A 200 -17.19 31.01 -8.70
C ALA A 200 -16.24 31.24 -9.90
N LEU A 201 -16.78 31.21 -11.13
CA LEU A 201 -16.01 31.47 -12.35
C LEU A 201 -15.64 32.95 -12.53
N GLY A 202 -16.32 33.91 -11.87
CA GLY A 202 -16.03 35.33 -12.07
C GLY A 202 -17.03 36.29 -11.45
N GLU A 203 -16.98 37.56 -11.86
CA GLU A 203 -17.90 38.58 -11.34
C GLU A 203 -19.28 38.40 -11.99
N ALA A 204 -20.25 37.94 -11.20
CA ALA A 204 -21.59 37.59 -11.68
C ALA A 204 -22.67 38.51 -11.10
N SER A 205 -23.53 39.04 -11.96
CA SER A 205 -24.80 39.67 -11.60
C SER A 205 -25.96 38.75 -11.95
N VAL A 206 -26.82 38.44 -10.97
CA VAL A 206 -27.91 37.46 -11.10
C VAL A 206 -29.25 38.18 -11.01
N SER A 207 -30.11 37.97 -11.99
CA SER A 207 -31.51 38.43 -12.00
C SER A 207 -32.45 37.23 -11.99
N CYS A 208 -33.49 37.29 -11.15
CA CYS A 208 -34.53 36.26 -11.07
C CYS A 208 -35.80 36.78 -11.75
N ASP A 209 -36.35 36.00 -12.68
CA ASP A 209 -37.67 36.22 -13.26
C ASP A 209 -38.69 35.33 -12.53
N CYS A 210 -39.72 35.98 -11.99
CA CYS A 210 -40.80 35.37 -11.22
C CYS A 210 -42.16 35.47 -11.95
N SER A 211 -42.17 35.82 -13.23
CA SER A 211 -43.39 36.07 -14.01
C SER A 211 -44.30 34.85 -14.14
N GLU A 212 -43.75 33.64 -14.06
CA GLU A 212 -44.49 32.38 -14.11
C GLU A 212 -45.00 31.89 -12.74
N LEU A 213 -44.79 32.65 -11.67
CA LEU A 213 -45.26 32.27 -10.34
C LEU A 213 -46.80 32.42 -10.25
N PRO A 214 -47.57 31.34 -10.10
CA PRO A 214 -49.03 31.42 -10.00
C PRO A 214 -49.46 32.00 -8.64
N LEU A 215 -50.74 32.38 -8.56
CA LEU A 215 -51.36 32.74 -7.28
C LEU A 215 -51.34 31.54 -6.32
N LEU A 216 -51.32 31.81 -5.00
CA LEU A 216 -51.18 30.77 -3.97
C LEU A 216 -52.23 29.65 -4.08
N THR A 217 -53.42 29.94 -4.62
CA THR A 217 -54.49 28.97 -4.82
C THR A 217 -54.25 27.99 -5.97
N GLU A 218 -53.37 28.35 -6.91
CA GLU A 218 -53.03 27.58 -8.13
C GLU A 218 -51.57 27.12 -8.12
N LEU A 219 -50.86 27.38 -7.01
CA LEU A 219 -49.45 27.04 -6.85
C LEU A 219 -49.31 25.55 -6.52
N ASP A 220 -48.59 24.84 -7.39
CA ASP A 220 -48.11 23.49 -7.11
C ASP A 220 -46.85 23.59 -6.24
N ALA A 221 -46.87 22.95 -5.07
CA ALA A 221 -45.75 22.95 -4.14
C ALA A 221 -44.51 22.24 -4.69
N GLU A 222 -44.69 21.36 -5.69
CA GLU A 222 -43.60 20.62 -6.35
C GLU A 222 -43.18 21.26 -7.69
N GLY A 223 -43.80 22.38 -8.07
CA GLY A 223 -43.51 23.10 -9.32
C GLY A 223 -42.21 23.90 -9.31
N ALA A 224 -41.70 24.23 -10.50
CA ALA A 224 -40.55 25.11 -10.71
C ALA A 224 -40.98 26.34 -11.53
N TYR A 225 -41.00 27.52 -10.89
CA TYR A 225 -41.57 28.75 -11.47
C TYR A 225 -40.56 29.89 -11.65
N PHE A 226 -39.35 29.73 -11.13
CA PHE A 226 -38.31 30.76 -11.23
C PHE A 226 -37.36 30.44 -12.36
N SER A 227 -36.95 31.47 -13.08
CA SER A 227 -35.85 31.40 -14.03
C SER A 227 -34.82 32.48 -13.72
N TRP A 228 -33.58 32.25 -14.10
CA TRP A 228 -32.45 33.11 -13.76
C TRP A 228 -31.72 33.54 -15.03
N THR A 229 -31.32 34.80 -15.04
CA THR A 229 -30.36 35.34 -16.00
C THR A 229 -29.13 35.81 -15.26
N VAL A 230 -27.96 35.30 -15.63
CA VAL A 230 -26.68 35.63 -15.02
C VAL A 230 -25.80 36.33 -16.05
N ARG A 231 -25.38 37.56 -15.77
CA ARG A 231 -24.29 38.19 -16.54
C ARG A 231 -22.99 37.95 -15.80
N LEU A 232 -22.02 37.34 -16.47
CA LEU A 232 -20.77 36.88 -15.90
C LEU A 232 -19.60 37.54 -16.63
N GLU A 233 -18.71 38.20 -15.89
CA GLU A 233 -17.39 38.59 -16.37
C GLU A 233 -16.36 37.60 -15.87
N THR A 234 -15.71 36.87 -16.77
CA THR A 234 -14.79 35.79 -16.42
C THR A 234 -13.65 35.65 -17.43
N GLU A 235 -12.53 35.10 -16.99
CA GLU A 235 -11.44 34.64 -17.87
C GLU A 235 -11.71 33.23 -18.41
N ALA A 236 -12.71 32.53 -17.88
CA ALA A 236 -13.10 31.19 -18.31
C ALA A 236 -13.70 31.18 -19.72
N SER A 237 -13.59 30.03 -20.38
CA SER A 237 -14.18 29.81 -21.70
C SER A 237 -15.68 29.49 -21.61
N ALA A 238 -16.39 29.59 -22.74
CA ALA A 238 -17.80 29.19 -22.78
C ALA A 238 -18.00 27.71 -22.41
N ALA A 239 -17.05 26.85 -22.77
CA ALA A 239 -17.09 25.42 -22.46
C ALA A 239 -17.02 25.15 -20.94
N ASP A 240 -16.24 25.95 -20.20
CA ASP A 240 -16.14 25.83 -18.74
C ASP A 240 -17.47 26.20 -18.05
N ILE A 241 -18.21 27.15 -18.63
CA ILE A 241 -19.56 27.52 -18.15
C ILE A 241 -20.57 26.43 -18.49
N GLU A 242 -20.50 25.84 -19.68
CA GLU A 242 -21.40 24.76 -20.11
C GLU A 242 -21.20 23.49 -19.27
N GLN A 243 -19.96 23.18 -18.87
CA GLN A 243 -19.64 22.01 -18.03
C GLN A 243 -20.38 22.02 -16.67
N ILE A 244 -20.71 23.20 -16.12
CA ILE A 244 -21.52 23.33 -14.89
C ILE A 244 -22.89 22.67 -15.05
N PHE A 245 -23.41 22.57 -16.27
CA PHE A 245 -24.73 22.03 -16.55
C PHE A 245 -24.73 20.56 -17.03
N ASP A 246 -23.57 19.94 -17.29
CA ASP A 246 -23.50 18.59 -17.89
C ASP A 246 -24.31 17.55 -17.10
N PHE A 247 -24.20 17.59 -15.76
CA PHE A 247 -24.86 16.64 -14.86
C PHE A 247 -26.35 16.93 -14.63
N VAL A 248 -26.86 18.10 -15.04
CA VAL A 248 -28.26 18.54 -14.92
C VAL A 248 -28.92 18.88 -16.26
N SER A 249 -28.23 18.63 -17.38
CA SER A 249 -28.66 19.00 -18.73
C SER A 249 -30.03 18.45 -19.12
N ALA A 250 -30.43 17.29 -18.57
CA ALA A 250 -31.76 16.72 -18.76
C ALA A 250 -32.87 17.36 -17.89
N ASP A 251 -32.50 18.05 -16.81
CA ASP A 251 -33.39 18.54 -15.75
C ASP A 251 -33.54 20.08 -15.74
N CYS A 252 -32.86 20.79 -16.63
CA CYS A 252 -33.01 22.23 -16.81
C CYS A 252 -32.83 22.65 -18.27
N ASP A 253 -33.42 23.78 -18.63
CA ASP A 253 -33.11 24.46 -19.90
C ASP A 253 -32.09 25.58 -19.61
N TYR A 254 -31.00 25.61 -20.37
CA TYR A 254 -29.98 26.65 -20.22
C TYR A 254 -29.44 27.13 -21.57
N SER A 255 -28.87 28.33 -21.60
CA SER A 255 -28.12 28.83 -22.76
C SER A 255 -26.99 29.75 -22.31
N VAL A 256 -25.83 29.67 -22.96
CA VAL A 256 -24.65 30.50 -22.70
C VAL A 256 -24.39 31.33 -23.95
N ASN A 257 -24.53 32.66 -23.86
CA ASN A 257 -24.31 33.57 -24.98
C ASN A 257 -23.17 34.54 -24.67
N PRO A 258 -22.21 34.76 -25.58
CA PRO A 258 -21.19 35.80 -25.41
C PRO A 258 -21.86 37.18 -25.40
N GLY A 259 -21.57 37.98 -24.39
CA GLY A 259 -22.14 39.32 -24.22
C GLY A 259 -21.56 40.29 -25.26
N HIS A 260 -22.42 40.86 -26.10
CA HIS A 260 -22.11 42.14 -26.74
C HIS A 260 -22.34 43.27 -25.73
N PRO A 261 -21.49 44.31 -25.71
CA PRO A 261 -21.75 45.48 -24.89
C PRO A 261 -23.06 46.13 -25.37
N ALA A 262 -24.06 46.13 -24.50
CA ALA A 262 -25.34 46.75 -24.79
C ALA A 262 -25.17 48.25 -25.00
N GLU A 263 -25.60 48.75 -26.15
CA GLU A 263 -25.78 50.17 -26.42
C GLU A 263 -26.68 50.79 -25.34
N THR A 264 -26.19 51.90 -24.82
CA THR A 264 -26.83 52.87 -23.91
C THR A 264 -28.33 53.09 -24.13
N GLU A 265 -29.04 53.20 -23.01
CA GLU A 265 -30.41 53.69 -22.89
C GLU A 265 -30.76 54.86 -23.83
N LYS A 266 -31.89 54.73 -24.54
CA LYS A 266 -32.79 55.86 -24.84
C LYS A 266 -34.24 55.39 -24.78
N GLY A 267 -35.00 55.98 -23.86
CA GLY A 267 -36.43 55.74 -23.73
C GLY A 267 -37.26 56.35 -24.87
N LEU A 268 -38.50 55.88 -24.99
CA LEU A 268 -39.69 56.73 -25.00
C LEU A 268 -40.96 55.86 -24.88
N VAL A 269 -41.98 56.49 -24.31
CA VAL A 269 -43.33 56.02 -24.02
C VAL A 269 -44.17 55.84 -25.30
N GLU A 270 -45.21 55.01 -25.19
CA GLU A 270 -46.45 54.96 -26.01
C GLU A 270 -46.39 54.39 -27.45
N LYS A 271 -47.06 53.26 -27.69
CA LYS A 271 -48.38 53.25 -28.34
C LYS A 271 -49.05 51.87 -28.41
N THR A 272 -50.32 51.91 -28.03
CA THR A 272 -51.47 51.02 -28.24
C THR A 272 -51.58 50.42 -29.65
N ILE A 273 -52.20 49.23 -29.79
CA ILE A 273 -53.41 48.94 -30.60
C ILE A 273 -53.82 47.46 -30.46
N GLU A 274 -55.09 47.27 -30.07
CA GLU A 274 -56.13 46.24 -30.39
C GLU A 274 -55.77 44.76 -30.62
N GLN A 275 -56.40 43.81 -29.91
CA GLN A 275 -57.71 43.16 -30.20
C GLN A 275 -57.71 42.46 -31.59
N GLU A 276 -58.09 41.19 -31.80
CA GLU A 276 -59.10 40.33 -31.18
C GLU A 276 -58.80 38.82 -31.52
N PRO A 277 -59.51 37.86 -30.89
CA PRO A 277 -59.29 36.42 -30.92
C PRO A 277 -60.33 35.69 -31.82
N PRO A 278 -60.90 34.52 -31.46
CA PRO A 278 -60.38 33.15 -31.50
C PRO A 278 -61.20 32.28 -32.48
N SER A 279 -60.95 30.97 -32.54
CA SER A 279 -62.04 30.02 -32.82
C SER A 279 -61.84 28.68 -32.10
N PRO A 280 -62.91 28.08 -31.56
CA PRO A 280 -62.86 27.08 -30.50
C PRO A 280 -63.25 25.67 -31.00
N SER A 281 -63.19 24.66 -30.13
CA SER A 281 -64.37 23.81 -29.80
C SER A 281 -64.02 22.54 -28.99
N LEU A 282 -64.73 22.41 -27.85
CA LEU A 282 -65.43 21.22 -27.30
C LEU A 282 -64.55 20.02 -26.87
N ILE A 283 -64.35 19.73 -25.56
CA ILE A 283 -65.27 19.23 -24.50
C ILE A 283 -65.93 17.89 -24.83
N GLU A 284 -65.57 16.84 -24.07
CA GLU A 284 -66.42 15.87 -23.34
C GLU A 284 -65.48 14.78 -22.77
N ASP A 285 -65.16 14.67 -21.48
CA ASP A 285 -65.90 14.40 -20.23
C ASP A 285 -65.90 12.90 -19.81
N HIS A 286 -65.72 12.72 -18.49
CA HIS A 286 -66.13 11.61 -17.63
C HIS A 286 -65.19 10.40 -17.29
N THR A 287 -64.70 10.45 -16.02
CA THR A 287 -64.86 9.46 -14.89
C THR A 287 -64.28 8.04 -15.05
N GLU A 288 -63.77 7.30 -14.04
CA GLU A 288 -63.63 7.41 -12.59
C GLU A 288 -62.89 6.13 -12.06
N GLN A 289 -61.94 6.32 -11.13
CA GLN A 289 -61.47 5.44 -10.01
C GLN A 289 -60.76 4.07 -10.17
N PRO A 290 -59.98 3.66 -9.13
CA PRO A 290 -58.78 2.80 -9.23
C PRO A 290 -58.92 1.40 -8.61
N LYS A 291 -57.95 0.51 -8.86
CA LYS A 291 -57.77 -0.76 -8.14
C LYS A 291 -56.29 -1.15 -7.98
N LEU A 292 -55.85 -1.37 -6.75
CA LEU A 292 -54.68 -2.20 -6.40
C LEU A 292 -54.97 -3.69 -6.71
N PRO A 293 -53.93 -4.50 -6.94
CA PRO A 293 -53.72 -5.64 -6.04
C PRO A 293 -52.26 -6.01 -5.69
N GLU A 294 -52.19 -6.75 -4.58
CA GLU A 294 -51.10 -7.36 -3.79
C GLU A 294 -50.19 -8.42 -4.47
N PRO A 295 -49.09 -8.84 -3.80
CA PRO A 295 -47.99 -9.62 -4.35
C PRO A 295 -48.14 -11.14 -4.24
N LYS A 296 -47.45 -11.91 -5.10
CA LYS A 296 -47.39 -13.38 -5.07
C LYS A 296 -45.98 -13.92 -4.85
N VAL A 297 -45.89 -14.88 -3.93
CA VAL A 297 -44.77 -15.77 -3.60
C VAL A 297 -44.80 -17.02 -4.51
N ALA A 298 -43.64 -17.57 -4.87
CA ALA A 298 -43.51 -18.93 -5.41
C ALA A 298 -42.18 -19.60 -5.02
N THR A 299 -42.28 -20.89 -4.69
CA THR A 299 -41.21 -21.89 -4.43
C THR A 299 -41.28 -23.04 -5.46
N PRO A 300 -40.27 -23.95 -5.59
CA PRO A 300 -39.66 -24.31 -6.89
C PRO A 300 -39.81 -25.79 -7.40
N ASP A 301 -39.19 -26.02 -8.58
CA ASP A 301 -38.59 -27.24 -9.19
C ASP A 301 -39.42 -28.22 -10.08
N PRO A 302 -38.80 -29.07 -10.95
CA PRO A 302 -37.60 -28.92 -11.82
C PRO A 302 -37.72 -29.57 -13.24
N THR A 303 -36.89 -29.19 -14.24
CA THR A 303 -36.48 -30.04 -15.40
C THR A 303 -35.24 -29.42 -16.15
N PRO A 304 -34.44 -30.18 -16.94
CA PRO A 304 -32.96 -30.12 -16.96
C PRO A 304 -32.36 -29.43 -18.22
N PRO A 305 -31.03 -29.20 -18.27
CA PRO A 305 -30.42 -28.20 -19.14
C PRO A 305 -29.86 -28.74 -20.47
N GLN A 306 -29.94 -27.92 -21.53
CA GLN A 306 -29.07 -28.00 -22.70
C GLN A 306 -28.35 -26.66 -22.88
N GLY A 307 -27.01 -26.72 -22.82
CA GLY A 307 -26.12 -25.57 -22.77
C GLY A 307 -25.95 -24.86 -24.12
N LYS A 308 -26.15 -23.55 -24.09
CA LYS A 308 -25.41 -22.57 -24.89
C LYS A 308 -24.70 -21.67 -23.88
N GLN A 309 -23.37 -21.74 -23.84
CA GLN A 309 -22.54 -20.86 -23.01
C GLN A 309 -22.56 -19.45 -23.61
N GLY A 310 -23.48 -18.62 -23.14
CA GLY A 310 -23.24 -17.18 -23.09
C GLY A 310 -22.44 -16.92 -21.81
N PHE A 311 -21.29 -16.27 -21.95
CA PHE A 311 -20.59 -15.72 -20.80
C PHE A 311 -21.48 -14.62 -20.22
N GLU A 312 -22.10 -14.94 -19.09
CA GLU A 312 -22.79 -13.99 -18.24
C GLU A 312 -21.74 -13.00 -17.74
N GLN A 313 -21.79 -11.76 -18.25
CA GLN A 313 -20.98 -10.66 -17.77
C GLN A 313 -21.27 -10.49 -16.27
N ALA A 314 -20.21 -10.57 -15.46
CA ALA A 314 -20.31 -10.18 -14.06
C ALA A 314 -20.86 -8.74 -13.99
N PRO A 315 -21.82 -8.45 -13.09
CA PRO A 315 -22.35 -7.10 -12.95
C PRO A 315 -21.20 -6.12 -12.67
N PRO A 316 -21.26 -4.90 -13.22
CA PRO A 316 -20.24 -3.88 -12.98
C PRO A 316 -20.15 -3.66 -11.47
N GLN A 317 -18.95 -3.80 -10.90
CA GLN A 317 -18.73 -3.53 -9.48
C GLN A 317 -19.15 -2.09 -9.19
N PRO A 318 -19.84 -1.83 -8.06
CA PRO A 318 -20.17 -0.48 -7.65
C PRO A 318 -18.87 0.32 -7.55
N VAL A 319 -18.83 1.47 -8.22
CA VAL A 319 -17.72 2.42 -8.10
C VAL A 319 -17.62 2.78 -6.62
N GLN A 320 -16.60 2.26 -5.94
CA GLN A 320 -16.37 2.59 -4.54
C GLN A 320 -16.02 4.08 -4.47
N GLU A 321 -16.85 4.87 -3.81
CA GLU A 321 -16.51 6.24 -3.43
C GLU A 321 -15.29 6.17 -2.50
N THR A 322 -14.11 6.40 -3.05
CA THR A 322 -12.86 6.40 -2.28
C THR A 322 -12.63 7.78 -1.70
N ILE A 323 -12.45 7.85 -0.38
CA ILE A 323 -12.11 9.10 0.32
C ILE A 323 -10.60 9.12 0.52
N ARG A 324 -9.92 10.08 -0.10
CA ARG A 324 -8.49 10.31 0.13
C ARG A 324 -8.30 11.00 1.48
N VAL A 325 -7.65 10.30 2.42
CA VAL A 325 -7.36 10.81 3.76
C VAL A 325 -5.85 10.95 3.92
N ASP A 326 -5.42 12.08 4.49
CA ASP A 326 -4.03 12.33 4.85
C ASP A 326 -3.52 11.28 5.85
N LEU A 327 -2.33 10.74 5.62
CA LEU A 327 -1.71 9.70 6.43
C LEU A 327 -1.55 10.15 7.89
N ASP A 328 -1.18 11.41 8.12
CA ASP A 328 -0.95 11.94 9.46
C ASP A 328 -2.22 11.89 10.33
N LYS A 329 -3.39 11.98 9.69
CA LYS A 329 -4.69 11.88 10.38
C LYS A 329 -4.96 10.45 10.83
N ILE A 330 -4.64 9.46 10.00
CA ILE A 330 -4.80 8.04 10.33
C ILE A 330 -3.81 7.67 11.45
N ASP A 331 -2.55 8.08 11.35
CA ASP A 331 -1.54 7.80 12.38
C ASP A 331 -1.89 8.46 13.72
N ARG A 332 -2.45 9.68 13.71
CA ARG A 332 -2.99 10.31 14.93
C ARG A 332 -4.14 9.49 15.53
N LEU A 333 -5.03 8.97 14.69
CA LEU A 333 -6.17 8.17 15.13
C LEU A 333 -5.70 6.84 15.75
N VAL A 334 -4.71 6.20 15.14
CA VAL A 334 -4.02 5.01 15.67
C VAL A 334 -3.40 5.29 17.04
N ASN A 335 -2.72 6.43 17.21
CA ASN A 335 -2.17 6.83 18.51
C ASN A 335 -3.26 7.07 19.57
N LEU A 336 -4.36 7.73 19.20
CA LEU A 336 -5.49 7.96 20.11
C LEU A 336 -6.16 6.65 20.54
N VAL A 337 -6.33 5.70 19.61
CA VAL A 337 -6.83 4.36 19.94
C VAL A 337 -5.86 3.62 20.86
N GLY A 338 -4.55 3.73 20.62
CA GLY A 338 -3.52 3.19 21.51
C GLY A 338 -3.62 3.78 22.93
N GLU A 339 -3.81 5.09 23.06
CA GLU A 339 -4.06 5.74 24.36
C GLU A 339 -5.39 5.33 24.99
N LEU A 340 -6.43 5.10 24.19
CA LEU A 340 -7.73 4.61 24.65
C LEU A 340 -7.61 3.21 25.24
N VAL A 341 -6.92 2.29 24.56
CA VAL A 341 -6.64 0.94 25.05
C VAL A 341 -5.85 0.99 26.38
N ILE A 342 -4.85 1.88 26.47
CA ILE A 342 -4.11 2.08 27.72
C ILE A 342 -5.04 2.58 28.84
N ASN A 343 -5.85 3.62 28.58
CA ASN A 343 -6.76 4.18 29.58
C ASN A 343 -7.85 3.19 30.02
N GLN A 344 -8.34 2.37 29.10
CA GLN A 344 -9.31 1.31 29.38
C GLN A 344 -8.68 0.21 30.27
N ALA A 345 -7.45 -0.21 29.98
CA ALA A 345 -6.70 -1.11 30.86
C ALA A 345 -6.47 -0.51 32.26
N VAL A 346 -6.23 0.81 32.33
CA VAL A 346 -6.11 1.53 33.61
C VAL A 346 -7.38 1.55 34.41
N LEU A 347 -8.49 1.86 33.77
CA LEU A 347 -9.78 1.86 34.42
C LEU A 347 -10.11 0.46 34.94
N SER A 348 -9.84 -0.57 34.15
CA SER A 348 -10.06 -1.98 34.51
C SER A 348 -9.28 -2.40 35.74
N GLN A 349 -7.99 -2.08 35.79
CA GLN A 349 -7.14 -2.35 36.94
C GLN A 349 -7.66 -1.65 38.21
N ARG A 350 -8.02 -0.36 38.13
CA ARG A 350 -8.52 0.40 39.30
C ARG A 350 -9.85 -0.14 39.83
N VAL A 351 -10.74 -0.56 38.94
CA VAL A 351 -12.02 -1.18 39.32
C VAL A 351 -11.77 -2.53 40.00
N SER A 352 -10.79 -3.30 39.52
CA SER A 352 -10.37 -4.56 40.15
C SER A 352 -9.78 -4.33 41.56
N GLU A 353 -8.90 -3.34 41.71
CA GLU A 353 -8.28 -2.96 42.99
C GLU A 353 -9.29 -2.41 44.01
N ALA A 354 -10.37 -1.79 43.54
CA ALA A 354 -11.48 -1.36 44.38
C ALA A 354 -12.28 -2.53 44.99
N GLY A 355 -12.00 -3.78 44.60
CA GLY A 355 -12.62 -4.98 45.17
C GLY A 355 -14.08 -5.16 44.80
N LEU A 356 -14.51 -4.58 43.67
CA LEU A 356 -15.89 -4.68 43.20
C LEU A 356 -16.23 -6.14 42.81
N PRO A 357 -17.44 -6.64 43.14
CA PRO A 357 -17.87 -7.97 42.73
C PRO A 357 -17.84 -8.12 41.21
N ARG A 358 -17.41 -9.29 40.72
CA ARG A 358 -17.32 -9.60 39.27
C ARG A 358 -18.64 -9.40 38.50
N GLY A 359 -19.79 -9.50 39.17
CA GLY A 359 -21.12 -9.27 38.59
C GLY A 359 -21.66 -7.85 38.77
N SER A 360 -20.84 -6.88 39.19
CA SER A 360 -21.28 -5.48 39.29
C SER A 360 -21.54 -4.88 37.90
N SER A 361 -22.50 -3.97 37.80
CA SER A 361 -22.82 -3.27 36.55
C SER A 361 -21.60 -2.52 35.98
N VAL A 362 -20.68 -2.09 36.84
CA VAL A 362 -19.42 -1.42 36.46
C VAL A 362 -18.48 -2.39 35.74
N MET A 363 -18.33 -3.63 36.23
CA MET A 363 -17.48 -4.64 35.56
C MET A 363 -18.06 -5.03 34.20
N ILE A 364 -19.37 -5.22 34.11
CA ILE A 364 -20.05 -5.54 32.84
C ILE A 364 -19.87 -4.42 31.83
N GLY A 365 -20.13 -3.16 32.22
CA GLY A 365 -19.95 -2.00 31.33
C GLY A 365 -18.49 -1.79 30.89
N LEU A 366 -17.53 -2.24 31.70
CA LEU A 366 -16.11 -2.19 31.38
C LEU A 366 -15.69 -3.30 30.39
N GLU A 367 -16.26 -4.50 30.50
CA GLU A 367 -16.11 -5.56 29.49
C GLU A 367 -16.73 -5.15 28.15
N GLU A 368 -17.90 -4.50 28.17
CA GLU A 368 -18.51 -3.92 26.95
C GLU A 368 -17.63 -2.83 26.33
N LEU A 369 -17.05 -1.93 27.15
CA LEU A 369 -16.11 -0.92 26.70
C LEU A 369 -14.85 -1.56 26.10
N GLU A 370 -14.36 -2.65 26.69
CA GLU A 370 -13.22 -3.42 26.16
C GLU A 370 -13.52 -3.96 24.77
N GLN A 371 -14.70 -4.57 24.58
CA GLN A 371 -15.12 -5.09 23.28
C GLN A 371 -15.25 -3.98 22.25
N LEU A 372 -15.93 -2.87 22.57
CA LEU A 372 -16.06 -1.73 21.67
C LEU A 372 -14.71 -1.11 21.31
N THR A 373 -13.78 -1.07 22.26
CA THR A 373 -12.42 -0.56 22.01
C THR A 373 -11.66 -1.47 21.05
N ARG A 374 -11.82 -2.81 21.16
CA ARG A 374 -11.27 -3.77 20.19
C ARG A 374 -11.90 -3.59 18.81
N ASP A 375 -13.21 -3.45 18.72
CA ASP A 375 -13.92 -3.25 17.45
C ASP A 375 -13.48 -1.95 16.75
N ILE A 376 -13.28 -0.87 17.52
CA ILE A 376 -12.70 0.38 17.01
C ILE A 376 -11.27 0.17 16.54
N GLN A 377 -10.44 -0.54 17.32
CA GLN A 377 -9.07 -0.84 16.93
C GLN A 377 -9.02 -1.63 15.61
N ASP A 378 -9.82 -2.68 15.47
CA ASP A 378 -9.89 -3.48 14.25
C ASP A 378 -10.37 -2.66 13.04
N SER A 379 -11.38 -1.81 13.24
CA SER A 379 -11.88 -0.90 12.19
C SER A 379 -10.81 0.08 11.71
N VAL A 380 -10.03 0.64 12.64
CA VAL A 380 -8.94 1.58 12.33
C VAL A 380 -7.79 0.87 11.62
N MET A 381 -7.52 -0.38 11.98
CA MET A 381 -6.53 -1.22 11.30
C MET A 381 -6.97 -1.54 9.87
N ALA A 382 -8.24 -1.86 9.66
CA ALA A 382 -8.80 -2.07 8.32
C ALA A 382 -8.65 -0.83 7.42
N ILE A 383 -8.83 0.38 7.97
CA ILE A 383 -8.62 1.64 7.23
C ILE A 383 -7.15 1.81 6.79
N ARG A 384 -6.20 1.30 7.57
CA ARG A 384 -4.75 1.40 7.31
C ARG A 384 -4.22 0.28 6.41
N ALA A 385 -5.00 -0.77 6.22
CA ALA A 385 -4.60 -1.94 5.48
C ALA A 385 -4.49 -1.62 3.98
N GLN A 386 -3.41 -2.06 3.37
CA GLN A 386 -3.13 -1.91 1.95
C GLN A 386 -2.80 -3.29 1.36
N PRO A 387 -3.23 -3.59 0.12
CA PRO A 387 -2.86 -4.84 -0.54
C PRO A 387 -1.35 -4.92 -0.74
N VAL A 388 -0.78 -6.13 -0.67
CA VAL A 388 0.65 -6.37 -0.98
C VAL A 388 0.96 -6.31 -2.48
N LYS A 389 -0.04 -6.16 -3.36
CA LYS A 389 0.14 -6.09 -4.81
C LYS A 389 1.27 -5.13 -5.26
N PRO A 390 1.37 -3.88 -4.76
CA PRO A 390 2.42 -2.96 -5.20
C PRO A 390 3.84 -3.43 -4.86
N ILE A 391 4.02 -4.09 -3.69
CA ILE A 391 5.33 -4.61 -3.30
C ILE A 391 5.71 -5.81 -4.17
N PHE A 392 4.75 -6.68 -4.51
CA PHE A 392 5.00 -7.84 -5.38
C PHE A 392 5.28 -7.44 -6.83
N GLN A 393 4.57 -6.45 -7.37
CA GLN A 393 4.89 -5.84 -8.68
C GLN A 393 6.33 -5.32 -8.72
N ARG A 394 6.74 -4.59 -7.68
CA ARG A 394 8.14 -4.14 -7.55
C ARG A 394 9.13 -5.32 -7.51
N MET A 395 8.79 -6.42 -6.83
CA MET A 395 9.65 -7.61 -6.83
C MET A 395 9.74 -8.27 -8.22
N SER A 396 8.66 -8.31 -8.99
CA SER A 396 8.65 -8.78 -10.39
C SER A 396 9.70 -8.08 -11.22
N ARG A 397 9.74 -6.75 -11.10
CA ARG A 397 10.73 -5.93 -11.78
C ARG A 397 12.17 -6.26 -11.35
N ILE A 398 12.42 -6.38 -10.04
CA ILE A 398 13.74 -6.74 -9.49
C ILE A 398 14.20 -8.12 -9.98
N VAL A 399 13.29 -9.10 -10.05
CA VAL A 399 13.61 -10.45 -10.56
C VAL A 399 14.09 -10.37 -12.00
N ARG A 400 13.38 -9.64 -12.88
CA ARG A 400 13.77 -9.49 -14.29
C ARG A 400 15.15 -8.84 -14.43
N GLU A 401 15.41 -7.78 -13.66
CA GLU A 401 16.69 -7.07 -13.65
C GLU A 401 17.85 -7.97 -13.21
N VAL A 402 17.71 -8.64 -12.06
CA VAL A 402 18.76 -9.52 -11.52
C VAL A 402 18.95 -10.76 -12.40
N ALA A 403 17.89 -11.32 -12.97
CA ALA A 403 17.96 -12.44 -13.91
C ALA A 403 18.73 -12.06 -15.18
N ALA A 404 18.51 -10.85 -15.72
CA ALA A 404 19.25 -10.33 -16.87
C ALA A 404 20.75 -10.16 -16.56
N ILE A 405 21.08 -9.58 -15.41
CA ILE A 405 22.48 -9.36 -14.98
C ILE A 405 23.21 -10.71 -14.76
N THR A 406 22.53 -11.66 -14.12
CA THR A 406 23.10 -12.98 -13.81
C THR A 406 23.01 -13.98 -14.97
N LYS A 407 22.36 -13.59 -16.08
CA LYS A 407 22.10 -14.43 -17.26
C LYS A 407 21.36 -15.73 -16.92
N LYS A 408 20.42 -15.68 -15.98
CA LYS A 408 19.57 -16.81 -15.57
C LYS A 408 18.17 -16.65 -16.14
N SER A 409 17.50 -17.76 -16.41
CA SER A 409 16.08 -17.79 -16.78
C SER A 409 15.25 -18.07 -15.53
N VAL A 410 14.42 -17.12 -15.13
CA VAL A 410 13.60 -17.20 -13.91
C VAL A 410 12.19 -16.71 -14.20
N ARG A 411 11.20 -17.52 -13.84
CA ARG A 411 9.79 -17.16 -13.79
C ARG A 411 9.40 -16.82 -12.36
N LEU A 412 8.77 -15.65 -12.19
CA LEU A 412 8.15 -15.29 -10.92
C LEU A 412 6.68 -15.71 -10.91
N VAL A 413 6.26 -16.37 -9.84
CA VAL A 413 4.86 -16.72 -9.55
C VAL A 413 4.43 -15.97 -8.30
N VAL A 414 3.36 -15.20 -8.40
CA VAL A 414 2.81 -14.42 -7.29
C VAL A 414 1.47 -15.02 -6.86
N ASP A 415 1.28 -15.18 -5.55
CA ASP A 415 0.03 -15.67 -4.96
C ASP A 415 -0.40 -14.79 -3.78
N GLY A 416 -1.71 -14.56 -3.65
CA GLY A 416 -2.26 -13.72 -2.57
C GLY A 416 -1.92 -12.23 -2.66
N GLU A 417 -1.80 -11.65 -3.86
CA GLU A 417 -1.51 -10.22 -4.06
C GLU A 417 -2.53 -9.27 -3.41
N GLY A 418 -3.79 -9.72 -3.26
CA GLY A 418 -4.86 -8.98 -2.59
C GLY A 418 -4.83 -9.06 -1.05
N THR A 419 -3.83 -9.73 -0.47
CA THR A 419 -3.71 -9.82 0.99
C THR A 419 -3.46 -8.44 1.58
N GLU A 420 -4.35 -8.00 2.46
CA GLU A 420 -4.28 -6.69 3.10
C GLU A 420 -3.30 -6.69 4.26
N VAL A 421 -2.42 -5.70 4.30
CA VAL A 421 -1.32 -5.56 5.27
C VAL A 421 -1.18 -4.10 5.67
N ASP A 422 -0.83 -3.83 6.93
CA ASP A 422 -0.58 -2.48 7.40
C ASP A 422 0.45 -1.74 6.53
N LYS A 423 0.16 -0.49 6.16
CA LYS A 423 1.06 0.33 5.31
C LYS A 423 2.50 0.44 5.85
N THR A 424 2.70 0.60 7.16
CA THR A 424 4.06 0.64 7.74
C THR A 424 4.79 -0.67 7.56
N VAL A 425 4.07 -1.79 7.64
CA VAL A 425 4.63 -3.11 7.33
C VAL A 425 5.03 -3.18 5.87
N VAL A 426 4.18 -2.74 4.92
CA VAL A 426 4.52 -2.72 3.48
C VAL A 426 5.79 -1.89 3.21
N GLU A 427 5.86 -0.69 3.77
CA GLU A 427 7.03 0.21 3.60
C GLU A 427 8.31 -0.42 4.17
N ARG A 428 8.26 -0.97 5.38
CA ARG A 428 9.43 -1.59 6.04
C ARG A 428 9.82 -2.95 5.46
N LEU A 429 8.92 -3.65 4.80
CA LEU A 429 9.15 -4.96 4.21
C LEU A 429 9.81 -4.87 2.81
N THR A 430 9.73 -3.72 2.16
CA THR A 430 10.26 -3.49 0.81
C THR A 430 11.74 -3.86 0.68
N ASP A 431 12.59 -3.35 1.57
CA ASP A 431 14.04 -3.61 1.52
C ASP A 431 14.38 -5.08 1.89
N PRO A 432 13.81 -5.67 2.97
CA PRO A 432 13.97 -7.10 3.27
C PRO A 432 13.60 -8.04 2.12
N LEU A 433 12.43 -7.84 1.50
CA LEU A 433 11.98 -8.66 0.38
C LEU A 433 12.89 -8.51 -0.84
N THR A 434 13.31 -7.29 -1.16
CA THR A 434 14.26 -7.02 -2.25
C THR A 434 15.54 -7.85 -2.08
N HIS A 435 16.06 -7.89 -0.85
CA HIS A 435 17.28 -8.64 -0.54
C HIS A 435 17.08 -10.14 -0.69
N MET A 436 15.98 -10.67 -0.14
CA MET A 436 15.65 -12.10 -0.23
C MET A 436 15.45 -12.56 -1.67
N VAL A 437 14.69 -11.79 -2.46
CA VAL A 437 14.45 -12.05 -3.89
C VAL A 437 15.76 -12.06 -4.67
N ARG A 438 16.63 -11.07 -4.42
CA ARG A 438 17.94 -11.01 -5.07
C ARG A 438 18.81 -12.22 -4.73
N ASN A 439 18.87 -12.63 -3.46
CA ASN A 439 19.64 -13.82 -3.08
C ASN A 439 19.08 -15.10 -3.70
N ALA A 440 17.75 -15.21 -3.79
CA ALA A 440 17.10 -16.35 -4.43
C ALA A 440 17.50 -16.45 -5.90
N VAL A 441 17.54 -15.33 -6.64
CA VAL A 441 17.97 -15.32 -8.05
C VAL A 441 19.49 -15.48 -8.20
N ASP A 442 20.31 -14.78 -7.41
CA ASP A 442 21.77 -14.77 -7.55
C ASP A 442 22.43 -16.06 -7.03
N HIS A 443 21.98 -16.58 -5.90
CA HIS A 443 22.60 -17.74 -5.23
C HIS A 443 21.70 -18.97 -5.14
N GLY A 444 20.38 -18.80 -5.10
CA GLY A 444 19.44 -19.92 -5.00
C GLY A 444 19.29 -20.68 -6.32
N ILE A 445 18.83 -19.99 -7.36
CA ILE A 445 18.54 -20.56 -8.68
C ILE A 445 19.85 -20.79 -9.45
N GLU A 446 20.04 -22.00 -9.97
CA GLU A 446 21.23 -22.37 -10.75
C GLU A 446 21.18 -21.82 -12.19
N GLY A 447 22.31 -21.86 -12.90
CA GLY A 447 22.33 -21.52 -14.34
C GLY A 447 21.55 -22.52 -15.20
N PRO A 448 21.07 -22.14 -16.40
CA PRO A 448 20.27 -23.03 -17.27
C PRO A 448 20.95 -24.39 -17.54
N GLU A 449 22.26 -24.37 -17.84
CA GLU A 449 23.04 -25.59 -18.10
C GLU A 449 23.13 -26.50 -16.87
N GLU A 450 23.35 -25.92 -15.68
CA GLU A 450 23.42 -26.64 -14.40
C GLU A 450 22.07 -27.25 -14.03
N ARG A 451 20.96 -26.56 -14.32
CA ARG A 451 19.60 -27.05 -14.08
C ARG A 451 19.27 -28.25 -14.96
N ILE A 452 19.58 -28.17 -16.26
CA ILE A 452 19.37 -29.29 -17.20
C ILE A 452 20.24 -30.49 -16.78
N ALA A 453 21.49 -30.26 -16.37
CA ALA A 453 22.36 -31.32 -15.86
C ALA A 453 21.83 -31.98 -14.56
N ALA A 454 21.14 -31.21 -13.72
CA ALA A 454 20.46 -31.70 -12.52
C ALA A 454 19.08 -32.34 -12.78
N GLY A 455 18.60 -32.35 -14.03
CA GLY A 455 17.28 -32.89 -14.40
C GLY A 455 16.10 -31.98 -14.06
N LYS A 456 16.34 -30.68 -13.86
CA LYS A 456 15.32 -29.66 -13.58
C LYS A 456 14.89 -28.94 -14.87
N PRO A 457 13.73 -28.27 -14.88
CA PRO A 457 13.35 -27.36 -15.96
C PRO A 457 14.42 -26.27 -16.17
N GLU A 458 14.65 -25.88 -17.43
CA GLU A 458 15.62 -24.83 -17.79
C GLU A 458 15.31 -23.50 -17.09
N GLU A 459 14.04 -23.13 -17.02
CA GLU A 459 13.54 -21.95 -16.31
C GLU A 459 13.37 -22.26 -14.82
N GLY A 460 14.01 -21.47 -13.97
CA GLY A 460 13.84 -21.51 -12.51
C GLY A 460 12.51 -20.87 -12.08
N THR A 461 11.92 -21.36 -11.00
CA THR A 461 10.69 -20.77 -10.44
C THR A 461 11.00 -20.10 -9.11
N LEU A 462 10.71 -18.80 -9.01
CA LEU A 462 10.61 -18.08 -7.76
C LEU A 462 9.13 -17.83 -7.46
N ARG A 463 8.67 -18.15 -6.25
CA ARG A 463 7.30 -17.93 -5.80
C ARG A 463 7.27 -16.96 -4.63
N LEU A 464 6.44 -15.92 -4.73
CA LEU A 464 6.08 -15.03 -3.65
C LEU A 464 4.63 -15.30 -3.27
N SER A 465 4.37 -15.61 -2.00
CA SER A 465 3.01 -15.80 -1.49
C SER A 465 2.76 -14.91 -0.27
N ALA A 466 1.54 -14.40 -0.15
CA ALA A 466 1.04 -13.77 1.06
C ALA A 466 -0.30 -14.39 1.45
N MET A 467 -0.49 -14.67 2.74
CA MET A 467 -1.75 -15.22 3.26
C MET A 467 -2.00 -14.80 4.70
N HIS A 468 -3.28 -14.67 5.07
CA HIS A 468 -3.69 -14.50 6.46
C HIS A 468 -3.89 -15.87 7.13
N ARG A 469 -3.19 -16.10 8.25
CA ARG A 469 -3.33 -17.32 9.05
C ARG A 469 -3.33 -16.98 10.53
N SER A 470 -4.42 -17.28 11.22
CA SER A 470 -4.54 -17.17 12.68
C SER A 470 -4.20 -15.77 13.23
N GLY A 471 -4.69 -14.71 12.58
CA GLY A 471 -4.43 -13.31 13.00
C GLY A 471 -3.00 -12.82 12.72
N ARG A 472 -2.22 -13.56 11.92
CA ARG A 472 -0.90 -13.16 11.42
C ARG A 472 -0.88 -13.20 9.89
N ILE A 473 0.01 -12.41 9.32
CA ILE A 473 0.29 -12.38 7.90
C ILE A 473 1.51 -13.25 7.66
N ILE A 474 1.37 -14.27 6.84
CA ILE A 474 2.46 -15.14 6.42
C ILE A 474 2.87 -14.72 5.01
N ILE A 475 4.13 -14.33 4.85
CA ILE A 475 4.72 -13.98 3.56
C ILE A 475 5.86 -14.96 3.30
N GLU A 476 5.79 -15.69 2.20
CA GLU A 476 6.79 -16.70 1.85
C GLU A 476 7.49 -16.36 0.55
N VAL A 477 8.81 -16.60 0.53
CA VAL A 477 9.66 -16.53 -0.65
C VAL A 477 10.24 -17.91 -0.87
N THR A 478 9.81 -18.57 -1.95
CA THR A 478 10.18 -19.95 -2.26
C THR A 478 10.87 -20.01 -3.62
N ASP A 479 12.05 -20.62 -3.67
CA ASP A 479 12.75 -20.94 -4.91
C ASP A 479 12.82 -22.46 -5.13
N ASP A 480 12.97 -22.89 -6.39
CA ASP A 480 13.20 -24.30 -6.78
C ASP A 480 14.70 -24.59 -7.07
N GLY A 481 15.58 -23.78 -6.49
CA GLY A 481 17.01 -23.76 -6.78
C GLY A 481 17.80 -24.91 -6.13
N ALA A 482 19.10 -24.70 -5.94
CA ALA A 482 20.01 -25.72 -5.39
C ALA A 482 19.76 -26.02 -3.90
N GLY A 483 18.99 -25.18 -3.22
CA GLY A 483 18.84 -25.21 -1.77
C GLY A 483 20.12 -24.79 -1.03
N ILE A 484 20.05 -24.79 0.30
CA ILE A 484 21.17 -24.36 1.15
C ILE A 484 22.18 -25.50 1.28
N ASN A 485 23.44 -25.22 0.93
CA ASN A 485 24.55 -26.14 1.18
C ASN A 485 25.02 -26.04 2.64
N ARG A 486 24.44 -26.88 3.50
CA ARG A 486 24.71 -26.93 4.94
C ARG A 486 26.17 -27.18 5.29
N MET A 487 26.88 -28.00 4.50
CA MET A 487 28.31 -28.24 4.73
C MET A 487 29.11 -26.95 4.56
N ARG A 488 28.85 -26.20 3.48
CA ARG A 488 29.49 -24.91 3.22
C ARG A 488 29.14 -23.86 4.27
N VAL A 489 27.88 -23.82 4.70
CA VAL A 489 27.43 -22.93 5.79
C VAL A 489 28.21 -23.21 7.07
N ARG A 490 28.34 -24.48 7.44
CA ARG A 490 29.12 -24.90 8.62
C ARG A 490 30.60 -24.55 8.50
N GLU A 491 31.23 -24.81 7.35
CA GLU A 491 32.64 -24.47 7.11
C GLU A 491 32.90 -22.97 7.25
N ILE A 492 31.99 -22.13 6.73
CA ILE A 492 32.09 -20.67 6.85
C ILE A 492 31.89 -20.24 8.31
N ALA A 493 30.90 -20.81 9.01
CA ALA A 493 30.63 -20.49 10.41
C ALA A 493 31.81 -20.86 11.33
N VAL A 494 32.42 -22.03 11.13
CA VAL A 494 33.64 -22.46 11.84
C VAL A 494 34.79 -21.50 11.56
N ARG A 495 35.05 -21.19 10.28
CA ARG A 495 36.15 -20.29 9.89
C ARG A 495 36.01 -18.88 10.47
N LYS A 496 34.78 -18.40 10.61
CA LYS A 496 34.47 -17.10 11.23
C LYS A 496 34.38 -17.17 12.77
N GLY A 497 34.58 -18.33 13.37
CA GLY A 497 34.52 -18.52 14.83
C GLY A 497 33.11 -18.40 15.41
N LEU A 498 32.07 -18.53 14.59
CA LEU A 498 30.66 -18.45 15.02
C LEU A 498 30.20 -19.75 15.71
N ILE A 499 30.79 -20.89 15.34
CA ILE A 499 30.52 -22.20 15.95
C ILE A 499 31.83 -22.96 16.16
N SER A 500 31.85 -23.91 17.09
CA SER A 500 32.98 -24.82 17.27
C SER A 500 32.98 -25.94 16.21
N GLU A 501 34.16 -26.45 15.82
CA GLU A 501 34.27 -27.55 14.83
C GLU A 501 33.45 -28.79 15.22
N ASN A 502 33.38 -29.07 16.53
CA ASN A 502 32.70 -30.23 17.09
C ASN A 502 31.21 -30.01 17.40
N ALA A 503 30.64 -28.84 17.07
CA ALA A 503 29.21 -28.58 17.28
C ALA A 503 28.37 -29.57 16.46
N VAL A 504 27.42 -30.23 17.12
CA VAL A 504 26.39 -31.06 16.47
C VAL A 504 25.14 -30.21 16.41
N LEU A 505 24.80 -29.74 15.22
CA LEU A 505 23.64 -28.90 14.96
C LEU A 505 22.62 -29.69 14.15
N SER A 506 21.34 -29.44 14.40
CA SER A 506 20.27 -29.87 13.51
C SER A 506 20.35 -29.14 12.16
N ASP A 507 19.59 -29.63 11.20
CA ASP A 507 19.43 -28.98 9.90
C ASP A 507 18.90 -27.54 10.05
N GLU A 508 17.89 -27.36 10.91
CA GLU A 508 17.25 -26.06 11.17
C GLU A 508 18.22 -25.11 11.89
N GLU A 509 18.98 -25.61 12.87
CA GLU A 509 20.00 -24.83 13.59
C GLU A 509 21.13 -24.42 12.65
N THR A 510 21.51 -25.28 11.70
CA THR A 510 22.52 -24.96 10.69
C THR A 510 22.02 -23.89 9.72
N ASP A 511 20.78 -24.00 9.25
CA ASP A 511 20.17 -23.00 8.36
C ASP A 511 20.01 -21.64 9.08
N ALA A 512 19.71 -21.65 10.37
CA ALA A 512 19.60 -20.45 11.21
C ALA A 512 20.93 -19.67 11.34
N LEU A 513 22.09 -20.30 11.16
CA LEU A 513 23.40 -19.63 11.17
C LEU A 513 23.50 -18.53 10.10
N ILE A 514 22.70 -18.61 9.02
CA ILE A 514 22.68 -17.62 7.94
C ILE A 514 22.27 -16.23 8.45
N PHE A 515 21.49 -16.18 9.52
CA PHE A 515 21.04 -14.93 10.13
C PHE A 515 22.05 -14.32 11.13
N LEU A 516 23.19 -14.98 11.40
CA LEU A 516 24.14 -14.46 12.37
C LEU A 516 24.84 -13.20 11.84
N PRO A 517 25.09 -12.19 12.70
CA PRO A 517 25.84 -11.01 12.32
C PRO A 517 27.22 -11.38 11.76
N GLY A 518 27.55 -10.86 10.58
CA GLY A 518 28.81 -11.18 9.90
C GLY A 518 28.83 -12.53 9.19
N PHE A 519 27.74 -13.30 9.21
CA PHE A 519 27.54 -14.42 8.29
C PHE A 519 27.21 -13.86 6.90
N SER A 520 28.23 -13.79 6.05
CA SER A 520 28.10 -13.43 4.64
C SER A 520 28.96 -14.39 3.83
N THR A 521 28.38 -14.90 2.75
CA THR A 521 28.99 -15.83 1.81
C THR A 521 29.87 -15.13 0.77
N SER A 522 29.79 -13.80 0.65
CA SER A 522 30.56 -13.02 -0.33
C SER A 522 31.96 -12.65 0.20
N GLN A 523 33.00 -13.03 -0.54
CA GLN A 523 34.40 -12.65 -0.28
C GLN A 523 34.77 -11.28 -0.89
N THR A 524 33.91 -10.75 -1.76
CA THR A 524 34.07 -9.46 -2.44
C THR A 524 32.77 -8.68 -2.32
N ALA A 525 32.85 -7.39 -2.01
CA ALA A 525 31.71 -6.49 -2.10
C ALA A 525 31.26 -6.40 -3.55
N SER A 526 30.24 -7.20 -3.93
CA SER A 526 29.59 -7.11 -5.23
C SER A 526 28.95 -5.72 -5.35
N SER A 527 29.21 -5.04 -6.47
CA SER A 527 28.64 -3.72 -6.83
C SER A 527 27.11 -3.69 -6.85
N ILE A 528 26.48 -4.86 -6.88
CA ILE A 528 25.02 -5.02 -6.87
C ILE A 528 24.44 -4.81 -5.46
N SER A 529 25.20 -5.05 -4.38
CA SER A 529 24.72 -4.90 -2.99
C SER A 529 25.32 -3.64 -2.34
N GLY A 530 24.86 -2.47 -2.79
CA GLY A 530 25.39 -1.14 -2.42
C GLY A 530 25.40 -0.74 -0.93
N ARG A 531 25.15 -1.65 0.02
CA ARG A 531 25.28 -1.40 1.48
C ARG A 531 25.84 -2.56 2.31
N GLY A 532 26.34 -3.64 1.72
CA GLY A 532 26.92 -4.75 2.52
C GLY A 532 25.90 -5.41 3.47
N VAL A 533 24.63 -5.47 3.04
CA VAL A 533 23.50 -5.94 3.85
C VAL A 533 23.54 -7.47 3.88
N GLY A 534 23.64 -8.07 5.07
CA GLY A 534 23.52 -9.50 5.28
C GLY A 534 22.09 -9.92 5.59
N MET A 535 21.84 -11.24 5.65
CA MET A 535 20.54 -11.79 6.06
C MET A 535 20.22 -11.48 7.54
N ASP A 536 21.21 -11.06 8.32
CA ASP A 536 21.04 -10.52 9.67
C ASP A 536 20.24 -9.21 9.70
N VAL A 537 20.39 -8.35 8.69
CA VAL A 537 19.62 -7.10 8.56
C VAL A 537 18.16 -7.40 8.24
N VAL A 538 17.91 -8.36 7.35
CA VAL A 538 16.55 -8.85 7.03
C VAL A 538 15.87 -9.33 8.31
N LYS A 539 16.54 -10.19 9.09
CA LYS A 539 15.99 -10.70 10.35
C LYS A 539 15.66 -9.58 11.34
N ARG A 540 16.56 -8.62 11.55
CA ARG A 540 16.32 -7.46 12.43
C ARG A 540 15.15 -6.60 11.97
N ALA A 541 15.01 -6.37 10.67
CA ALA A 541 13.90 -5.60 10.11
C ALA A 541 12.54 -6.28 10.39
N ILE A 542 12.47 -7.60 10.21
CA ILE A 542 11.26 -8.39 10.51
C ILE A 542 10.95 -8.40 12.02
N GLN A 543 11.97 -8.47 12.87
CA GLN A 543 11.79 -8.41 14.34
C GLN A 543 11.32 -7.05 14.83
N ALA A 544 11.84 -5.96 14.24
CA ALA A 544 11.39 -4.61 14.57
C ALA A 544 9.90 -4.39 14.27
N LEU A 545 9.32 -5.21 13.39
CA LEU A 545 7.89 -5.29 13.10
C LEU A 545 7.10 -6.23 14.04
N GLY A 546 7.73 -6.82 15.06
CA GLY A 546 7.13 -7.87 15.90
C GLY A 546 6.95 -9.22 15.18
N GLY A 547 7.63 -9.39 14.04
CA GLY A 547 7.57 -10.56 13.20
C GLY A 547 8.57 -11.65 13.56
N ARG A 548 8.45 -12.78 12.87
CA ARG A 548 9.43 -13.89 12.89
C ARG A 548 9.80 -14.29 11.48
N ILE A 549 10.99 -14.83 11.29
CA ILE A 549 11.45 -15.41 10.03
C ILE A 549 12.00 -16.81 10.28
N SER A 550 11.67 -17.75 9.41
CA SER A 550 12.15 -19.14 9.44
C SER A 550 12.57 -19.58 8.05
N ILE A 551 13.51 -20.53 7.98
CA ILE A 551 14.00 -21.13 6.74
C ILE A 551 13.65 -22.60 6.72
N SER A 552 13.15 -23.09 5.59
CA SER A 552 13.03 -24.50 5.27
C SER A 552 13.73 -24.74 3.94
N SER A 553 14.78 -25.56 3.91
CA SER A 553 15.52 -25.83 2.69
C SER A 553 15.83 -27.31 2.52
N ARG A 554 15.82 -27.76 1.27
CA ARG A 554 16.21 -29.12 0.89
C ARG A 554 17.19 -29.02 -0.26
N GLN A 555 18.39 -29.57 -0.07
CA GLN A 555 19.42 -29.56 -1.11
C GLN A 555 18.89 -30.21 -2.40
N GLY A 556 19.08 -29.52 -3.52
CA GLY A 556 18.57 -29.88 -4.83
C GLY A 556 17.09 -29.57 -5.10
N ASN A 557 16.31 -29.15 -4.10
CA ASN A 557 14.86 -28.87 -4.26
C ASN A 557 14.48 -27.42 -3.91
N GLY A 558 15.46 -26.56 -3.62
CA GLY A 558 15.26 -25.15 -3.33
C GLY A 558 15.08 -24.81 -1.85
N SER A 559 14.68 -23.58 -1.58
CA SER A 559 14.51 -23.03 -0.23
C SER A 559 13.23 -22.23 -0.11
N THR A 560 12.65 -22.23 1.08
CA THR A 560 11.50 -21.43 1.48
C THR A 560 11.87 -20.59 2.69
N PHE A 561 11.75 -19.28 2.56
CA PHE A 561 11.84 -18.32 3.65
C PHE A 561 10.42 -17.89 4.01
N SER A 562 9.98 -18.21 5.23
CA SER A 562 8.64 -17.85 5.71
C SER A 562 8.75 -16.75 6.77
N MET A 563 8.09 -15.62 6.53
CA MET A 563 7.98 -14.49 7.45
C MET A 563 6.58 -14.46 8.04
N SER A 564 6.48 -14.33 9.36
CA SER A 564 5.22 -14.25 10.09
C SER A 564 5.11 -12.92 10.82
N LEU A 565 4.27 -12.03 10.31
CA LEU A 565 4.09 -10.66 10.79
C LEU A 565 2.76 -10.51 11.53
N PRO A 566 2.69 -9.71 12.61
CA PRO A 566 1.41 -9.36 13.24
C PRO A 566 0.57 -8.47 12.32
N LEU A 567 -0.75 -8.48 12.50
CA LEU A 567 -1.70 -7.75 11.65
C LEU A 567 -1.78 -6.24 11.96
N THR A 568 -1.29 -5.78 13.12
CA THR A 568 -1.62 -4.47 13.70
C THR A 568 -0.40 -3.73 14.26
N LEU A 569 -0.63 -2.50 14.78
CA LEU A 569 0.24 -1.79 15.75
C LEU A 569 1.03 -2.80 16.58
N ALA A 570 2.35 -2.59 16.78
CA ALA A 570 3.23 -3.55 17.44
C ALA A 570 2.76 -3.88 18.87
N VAL A 571 1.84 -4.82 19.03
CA VAL A 571 1.37 -5.36 20.31
C VAL A 571 2.16 -6.65 20.56
N LEU A 572 2.64 -6.78 21.79
CA LEU A 572 3.44 -7.91 22.26
C LEU A 572 2.70 -8.61 23.40
N ASP A 573 2.55 -9.94 23.30
CA ASP A 573 2.19 -10.76 24.46
C ASP A 573 3.41 -10.85 25.39
N GLY A 574 3.30 -10.26 26.57
CA GLY A 574 4.39 -10.13 27.53
C GLY A 574 4.09 -10.79 28.87
N MET A 575 5.10 -11.43 29.46
CA MET A 575 5.13 -11.80 30.87
C MET A 575 5.63 -10.60 31.68
N VAL A 576 4.76 -10.03 32.51
CA VAL A 576 5.08 -8.90 33.38
C VAL A 576 5.75 -9.43 34.66
N VAL A 577 6.96 -8.95 34.92
CA VAL A 577 7.80 -9.39 36.05
C VAL A 577 8.28 -8.22 36.89
N ASN A 578 8.61 -8.49 38.14
CA ASN A 578 9.28 -7.55 39.04
C ASN A 578 10.76 -7.94 39.17
N VAL A 579 11.66 -6.97 39.06
CA VAL A 579 13.10 -7.13 39.24
C VAL A 579 13.65 -5.92 39.99
N ALA A 580 14.15 -6.13 41.21
CA ALA A 580 14.69 -5.09 42.08
C ALA A 580 13.74 -3.87 42.25
N GLY A 581 12.43 -4.12 42.34
CA GLY A 581 11.40 -3.09 42.45
C GLY A 581 11.00 -2.43 41.13
N GLN A 582 11.63 -2.79 40.01
CA GLN A 582 11.27 -2.33 38.67
C GLN A 582 10.33 -3.33 37.99
N ILE A 583 9.41 -2.81 37.16
CA ILE A 583 8.52 -3.65 36.36
C ILE A 583 9.09 -3.77 34.95
N LEU A 584 9.33 -5.02 34.55
CA LEU A 584 9.84 -5.37 33.23
C LEU A 584 8.85 -6.30 32.53
N VAL A 585 8.91 -6.33 31.20
CA VAL A 585 8.10 -7.21 30.36
C VAL A 585 9.03 -8.12 29.58
N LEU A 586 8.88 -9.43 29.75
CA LEU A 586 9.57 -10.41 28.92
C LEU A 586 8.62 -10.88 27.80
N PRO A 587 9.07 -10.95 26.53
CA PRO A 587 8.27 -11.53 25.47
C PRO A 587 7.84 -12.95 25.82
N LEU A 588 6.54 -13.22 25.88
CA LEU A 588 6.01 -14.55 26.23
C LEU A 588 6.50 -15.62 25.24
N THR A 589 6.77 -15.18 24.00
CA THR A 589 7.32 -15.97 22.92
C THR A 589 8.69 -16.59 23.21
N ALA A 590 9.48 -15.97 24.06
CA ALA A 590 10.80 -16.46 24.48
C ALA A 590 10.71 -17.36 25.72
N VAL A 591 9.57 -17.36 26.44
CA VAL A 591 9.39 -18.11 27.69
C VAL A 591 8.94 -19.54 27.39
N ILE A 592 9.75 -20.53 27.77
CA ILE A 592 9.41 -21.95 27.67
C ILE A 592 8.56 -22.37 28.87
N GLU A 593 9.06 -22.15 30.09
CA GLU A 593 8.38 -22.53 31.33
C GLU A 593 8.85 -21.69 32.52
N THR A 594 8.11 -21.77 33.62
CA THR A 594 8.48 -21.13 34.90
C THR A 594 9.02 -22.19 35.85
N LEU A 595 10.15 -21.90 36.47
CA LEU A 595 10.84 -22.77 37.41
C LEU A 595 10.95 -22.09 38.77
N GLN A 596 10.75 -22.87 39.83
CA GLN A 596 11.05 -22.43 41.18
C GLN A 596 12.37 -23.09 41.61
N PRO A 597 13.47 -22.32 41.72
CA PRO A 597 14.78 -22.87 42.05
C PRO A 597 14.76 -23.50 43.44
N ARG A 598 15.28 -24.74 43.54
CA ARG A 598 15.46 -25.43 44.81
C ARG A 598 16.95 -25.56 45.10
N PRO A 599 17.40 -25.52 46.37
CA PRO A 599 18.82 -25.61 46.71
C PRO A 599 19.53 -26.81 46.07
N GLN A 600 18.82 -27.94 45.95
CA GLN A 600 19.35 -29.20 45.40
C GLN A 600 19.60 -29.17 43.90
N ASN A 601 18.94 -28.26 43.17
CA ASN A 601 19.03 -28.15 41.72
C ASN A 601 19.95 -27.01 41.28
N ILE A 602 20.46 -26.20 42.21
CA ILE A 602 21.37 -25.09 41.89
C ILE A 602 22.79 -25.57 42.11
N HIS A 603 23.62 -25.40 41.09
CA HIS A 603 25.02 -25.79 41.12
C HIS A 603 25.89 -24.59 40.73
N LEU A 604 26.99 -24.40 41.46
CA LEU A 604 28.00 -23.40 41.13
C LEU A 604 29.12 -24.09 40.34
N LEU A 605 29.39 -23.61 39.13
CA LEU A 605 30.52 -24.09 38.33
C LEU A 605 31.82 -23.44 38.79
N SER A 606 32.96 -24.06 38.48
CA SER A 606 34.29 -23.55 38.82
C SER A 606 34.61 -22.19 38.17
N SER A 607 33.90 -21.83 37.10
CA SER A 607 33.96 -20.51 36.45
C SER A 607 33.22 -19.41 37.21
N GLY A 608 32.57 -19.71 38.34
CA GLY A 608 31.74 -18.76 39.09
C GLY A 608 30.31 -18.63 38.58
N VAL A 609 29.97 -19.27 37.45
CA VAL A 609 28.61 -19.25 36.87
C VAL A 609 27.70 -20.21 37.64
N ARG A 610 26.52 -19.72 38.04
CA ARG A 610 25.46 -20.54 38.64
C ARG A 610 24.62 -21.17 37.54
N VAL A 611 24.29 -22.45 37.69
CA VAL A 611 23.42 -23.20 36.79
C VAL A 611 22.29 -23.86 37.57
N ILE A 612 21.15 -24.03 36.92
CA ILE A 612 20.02 -24.81 37.44
C ILE A 612 19.91 -26.13 36.65
N GLY A 613 19.84 -27.25 37.37
CA GLY A 613 19.56 -28.55 36.80
C GLY A 613 18.09 -28.66 36.43
N ASN A 614 17.80 -28.84 35.14
CA ASN A 614 16.48 -29.16 34.62
C ASN A 614 16.54 -30.48 33.86
N ARG A 615 15.91 -31.52 34.43
CA ARG A 615 15.93 -32.91 33.95
C ARG A 615 17.36 -33.42 33.72
N SER A 616 17.79 -33.57 32.46
CA SER A 616 19.09 -34.09 32.05
C SER A 616 20.07 -33.01 31.57
N SER A 617 19.77 -31.72 31.82
CA SER A 617 20.55 -30.58 31.34
C SER A 617 20.81 -29.55 32.44
N PHE A 618 21.95 -28.87 32.37
CA PHE A 618 22.29 -27.74 33.23
C PHE A 618 22.12 -26.44 32.46
N ILE A 619 21.31 -25.53 32.98
CA ILE A 619 20.91 -24.30 32.32
C ILE A 619 21.51 -23.11 33.08
N PRO A 620 22.19 -22.16 32.43
CA PRO A 620 22.77 -21.00 33.09
C PRO A 620 21.69 -20.16 33.77
N LEU A 621 21.94 -19.78 35.01
CA LEU A 621 21.06 -18.96 35.82
C LEU A 621 21.57 -17.52 35.81
N ILE A 622 20.79 -16.63 35.21
CA ILE A 622 21.17 -15.25 34.95
C ILE A 622 20.30 -14.33 35.80
N ASP A 623 20.93 -13.53 36.65
CA ASP A 623 20.23 -12.51 37.41
C ASP A 623 19.95 -11.28 36.53
N VAL A 624 18.67 -11.08 36.18
CA VAL A 624 18.24 -9.95 35.32
C VAL A 624 18.53 -8.61 35.99
N GLY A 625 18.38 -8.52 37.31
CA GLY A 625 18.61 -7.29 38.06
C GLY A 625 20.08 -6.89 38.09
N MET A 626 20.99 -7.87 38.17
CA MET A 626 22.43 -7.63 38.06
C MET A 626 22.83 -7.24 36.63
N ILE A 627 22.36 -7.97 35.62
CA ILE A 627 22.69 -7.73 34.20
C ILE A 627 22.26 -6.33 33.77
N LEU A 628 21.05 -5.93 34.14
CA LEU A 628 20.49 -4.62 33.80
C LEU A 628 20.90 -3.52 34.80
N SER A 629 21.83 -3.81 35.73
CA SER A 629 22.35 -2.86 36.73
C SER A 629 21.28 -2.25 37.64
N TYR A 630 20.17 -2.94 37.89
CA TYR A 630 19.15 -2.56 38.88
C TYR A 630 19.52 -2.98 40.31
N ARG A 631 20.41 -3.95 40.46
CA ARG A 631 21.03 -4.33 41.74
C ARG A 631 22.49 -4.70 41.52
N PHE A 632 23.27 -4.60 42.60
CA PHE A 632 24.71 -4.88 42.61
C PHE A 632 25.11 -5.98 43.59
N GLN A 633 24.14 -6.53 44.34
CA GLN A 633 24.34 -7.60 45.29
C GLN A 633 23.70 -8.88 44.76
N GLU A 634 24.47 -9.98 44.78
CA GLU A 634 23.94 -11.29 44.43
C GLU A 634 22.82 -11.69 45.39
N ILE A 635 21.74 -12.21 44.82
CA ILE A 635 20.62 -12.73 45.59
C ILE A 635 20.65 -14.25 45.69
N ASP A 636 19.97 -14.77 46.70
CA ASP A 636 19.75 -16.21 46.83
C ASP A 636 18.71 -16.67 45.80
N PRO A 637 19.08 -17.48 44.79
CA PRO A 637 18.15 -17.86 43.73
C PRO A 637 16.98 -18.72 44.23
N THR A 638 17.10 -19.35 45.39
CA THR A 638 16.02 -20.16 45.99
C THR A 638 14.86 -19.34 46.52
N THR A 639 15.07 -18.04 46.70
CA THR A 639 14.05 -17.09 47.17
C THR A 639 13.28 -16.42 46.02
N GLN A 640 13.62 -16.76 44.78
CA GLN A 640 13.22 -16.04 43.56
C GLN A 640 12.51 -16.98 42.58
N VAL A 641 12.05 -16.43 41.46
CA VAL A 641 11.46 -17.20 40.36
C VAL A 641 12.43 -17.21 39.18
N ALA A 642 12.60 -18.36 38.53
CA ALA A 642 13.40 -18.49 37.33
C ALA A 642 12.51 -18.71 36.11
N LEU A 643 12.60 -17.84 35.12
CA LEU A 643 11.94 -18.00 33.82
C LEU A 643 12.90 -18.74 32.88
N LEU A 644 12.55 -19.97 32.51
CA LEU A 644 13.28 -20.67 31.47
C LEU A 644 12.92 -20.04 30.12
N VAL A 645 13.91 -19.41 29.50
CA VAL A 645 13.76 -18.77 28.20
C VAL A 645 14.70 -19.41 27.18
N GLU A 646 14.30 -19.30 25.92
CA GLU A 646 15.09 -19.73 24.77
C GLU A 646 15.46 -18.50 23.96
N SER A 647 16.75 -18.33 23.73
CA SER A 647 17.28 -17.33 22.81
C SER A 647 16.92 -17.70 21.38
N GLU A 648 17.08 -16.76 20.47
CA GLU A 648 16.82 -17.03 19.05
C GLU A 648 17.82 -17.98 18.40
N SER A 649 18.98 -18.19 19.05
CA SER A 649 19.97 -19.19 18.68
C SER A 649 19.66 -20.60 19.23
N GLY A 650 18.51 -20.78 19.90
CA GLY A 650 18.13 -22.04 20.54
C GLY A 650 18.84 -22.29 21.88
N GLU A 651 19.59 -21.31 22.38
CA GLU A 651 20.29 -21.43 23.65
C GLU A 651 19.31 -21.16 24.79
N LYS A 652 19.30 -22.07 25.77
CA LYS A 652 18.41 -21.98 26.91
C LYS A 652 19.12 -21.28 28.06
N CYS A 653 18.45 -20.33 28.69
CA CYS A 653 18.91 -19.73 29.93
C CYS A 653 17.74 -19.53 30.90
N ALA A 654 18.04 -19.48 32.18
CA ALA A 654 17.07 -19.27 33.23
C ALA A 654 17.24 -17.85 33.78
N LEU A 655 16.29 -16.97 33.46
CA LEU A 655 16.28 -15.57 33.92
C LEU A 655 15.67 -15.49 35.31
N LEU A 656 16.47 -15.09 36.29
CA LEU A 656 16.06 -14.92 37.68
C LEU A 656 15.37 -13.56 37.86
N VAL A 657 14.12 -13.60 38.34
CA VAL A 657 13.26 -12.44 38.59
C VAL A 657 12.62 -12.55 39.97
N ASP A 658 12.20 -11.43 40.54
CA ASP A 658 11.72 -11.39 41.91
C ASP A 658 10.31 -11.95 42.05
N ALA A 659 9.44 -11.58 41.13
CA ALA A 659 8.08 -12.08 41.08
C ALA A 659 7.52 -11.99 39.66
N ILE A 660 6.56 -12.86 39.35
CA ILE A 660 5.75 -12.79 38.14
C ILE A 660 4.41 -12.17 38.51
N GLN A 661 4.03 -11.08 37.85
CA GLN A 661 2.72 -10.46 38.04
C GLN A 661 1.64 -11.12 37.18
N GLY A 662 2.00 -11.56 35.97
CA GLY A 662 1.10 -12.26 35.06
C GLY A 662 1.40 -11.99 33.59
N GLN A 663 0.53 -12.48 32.71
CA GLN A 663 0.61 -12.27 31.26
C GLN A 663 -0.29 -11.11 30.86
N ARG A 664 0.21 -10.20 30.00
CA ARG A 664 -0.56 -9.07 29.47
C ARG A 664 -0.14 -8.77 28.04
N GLN A 665 -1.11 -8.33 27.23
CA GLN A 665 -0.82 -7.69 25.96
C GLN A 665 -0.38 -6.26 26.21
N VAL A 666 0.76 -5.89 25.62
CA VAL A 666 1.36 -4.58 25.80
C VAL A 666 1.66 -3.94 24.46
N VAL A 667 1.43 -2.63 24.34
CA VAL A 667 1.72 -1.87 23.12
C VAL A 667 3.19 -1.47 23.13
N ILE A 668 3.95 -1.87 22.12
CA ILE A 668 5.36 -1.53 21.97
C ILE A 668 5.48 -0.05 21.58
N LYS A 669 6.28 0.69 22.34
CA LYS A 669 6.74 2.04 22.00
C LYS A 669 8.25 2.02 21.85
N SER A 670 8.75 2.56 20.73
CA SER A 670 10.18 2.67 20.48
C SER A 670 10.84 3.66 21.45
N LEU A 671 12.04 3.30 21.93
CA LEU A 671 12.89 4.15 22.76
C LEU A 671 13.94 4.92 21.93
N GLU A 672 14.15 4.53 20.66
CA GLU A 672 15.33 4.93 19.88
C GLU A 672 15.38 6.43 19.59
N ALA A 673 14.23 7.08 19.38
CA ALA A 673 14.16 8.51 19.07
C ALA A 673 14.74 9.39 20.19
N ASN A 674 14.66 8.94 21.44
CA ASN A 674 15.03 9.74 22.61
C ASN A 674 16.27 9.20 23.35
N TYR A 675 16.47 7.88 23.35
CA TYR A 675 17.47 7.21 24.18
C TYR A 675 18.49 6.38 23.39
N GLY A 676 18.33 6.26 22.06
CA GLY A 676 19.15 5.37 21.24
C GLY A 676 18.98 3.90 21.66
N LYS A 677 19.97 3.06 21.34
CA LYS A 677 19.96 1.62 21.65
C LYS A 677 20.46 1.38 23.08
N VAL A 678 19.58 0.90 23.95
CA VAL A 678 19.91 0.55 25.34
C VAL A 678 20.24 -0.96 25.43
N PRO A 679 21.44 -1.36 25.89
CA PRO A 679 21.78 -2.79 26.02
C PRO A 679 20.81 -3.54 26.95
N GLY A 680 20.33 -4.71 26.50
CA GLY A 680 19.40 -5.55 27.26
C GLY A 680 17.92 -5.15 27.19
N ILE A 681 17.59 -4.03 26.53
CA ILE A 681 16.22 -3.52 26.39
C ILE A 681 15.84 -3.40 24.91
N ALA A 682 14.75 -4.04 24.51
CA ALA A 682 14.23 -3.98 23.15
C ALA A 682 13.38 -2.72 22.90
N ALA A 683 12.50 -2.39 23.85
CA ALA A 683 11.54 -1.30 23.73
C ALA A 683 10.93 -0.93 25.08
N ALA A 684 9.93 -0.03 25.10
CA ALA A 684 9.15 0.28 26.27
C ALA A 684 7.65 0.11 26.03
N THR A 685 6.88 0.03 27.10
CA THR A 685 5.42 0.02 27.08
C THR A 685 4.86 0.79 28.27
N ILE A 686 3.57 1.11 28.21
CA ILE A 686 2.83 1.75 29.30
C ILE A 686 1.84 0.72 29.83
N LEU A 687 1.97 0.37 31.11
CA LEU A 687 1.08 -0.57 31.78
C LEU A 687 -0.24 0.09 32.15
N GLY A 688 -1.25 -0.72 32.45
CA GLY A 688 -2.55 -0.27 32.93
C GLY A 688 -2.49 0.55 34.23
N ASP A 689 -1.40 0.67 34.95
CA ASP A 689 -1.33 1.62 36.08
C ASP A 689 -0.73 2.99 35.69
N GLY A 690 -0.45 3.17 34.40
CA GLY A 690 0.25 4.34 33.84
C GLY A 690 1.76 4.29 34.03
N ARG A 691 2.33 3.25 34.66
CA ARG A 691 3.78 3.11 34.79
C ARG A 691 4.39 2.65 33.47
N VAL A 692 5.57 3.16 33.18
CA VAL A 692 6.39 2.70 32.05
C VAL A 692 7.08 1.41 32.48
N ALA A 693 6.99 0.38 31.64
CA ALA A 693 7.74 -0.86 31.78
C ALA A 693 8.64 -1.07 30.56
N LEU A 694 9.82 -1.61 30.78
CA LEU A 694 10.77 -1.89 29.70
C LEU A 694 10.60 -3.33 29.21
N ILE A 695 10.64 -3.51 27.89
CA ILE A 695 10.59 -4.82 27.25
C ILE A 695 12.02 -5.36 27.14
N VAL A 696 12.27 -6.50 27.76
CA VAL A 696 13.59 -7.12 27.85
C VAL A 696 13.96 -7.78 26.52
N ASP A 697 15.19 -7.53 26.06
CA ASP A 697 15.82 -8.25 24.95
C ASP A 697 16.58 -9.46 25.51
N VAL A 698 16.02 -10.66 25.32
CA VAL A 698 16.56 -11.91 25.89
C VAL A 698 17.94 -12.25 25.31
N ASP A 699 18.15 -12.05 24.02
CA ASP A 699 19.42 -12.33 23.35
C ASP A 699 20.51 -11.36 23.83
N ALA A 700 20.16 -10.08 24.00
CA ALA A 700 21.08 -9.10 24.54
C ALA A 700 21.45 -9.39 26.00
N VAL A 701 20.47 -9.78 26.84
CA VAL A 701 20.72 -10.18 28.23
C VAL A 701 21.63 -11.42 28.30
N LEU A 702 21.39 -12.41 27.46
CA LEU A 702 22.24 -13.61 27.38
C LEU A 702 23.67 -13.24 26.94
N SER A 703 23.80 -12.37 25.94
CA SER A 703 25.11 -11.89 25.45
C SER A 703 25.87 -11.12 26.53
N LEU A 704 25.20 -10.24 27.27
CA LEU A 704 25.78 -9.49 28.39
C LEU A 704 26.26 -10.41 29.51
N SER A 705 25.55 -11.51 29.77
CA SER A 705 25.95 -12.50 30.80
C SER A 705 27.26 -13.22 30.49
N ARG A 706 27.68 -13.22 29.21
CA ARG A 706 28.91 -13.86 28.73
C ARG A 706 30.11 -12.90 28.67
N GLY A 707 29.87 -11.59 28.73
CA GLY A 707 30.92 -10.57 28.69
C GLY A 707 31.43 -10.17 30.08
N ASP A 708 32.68 -9.73 30.16
CA ASP A 708 33.39 -9.29 31.39
C ASP A 708 32.81 -8.01 32.05
N TYR A 709 31.56 -7.61 31.75
CA TYR A 709 30.93 -6.41 32.33
C TYR A 709 30.60 -6.55 33.83
N CYS A 710 30.76 -7.75 34.41
CA CYS A 710 30.53 -8.01 35.83
C CYS A 710 31.75 -7.69 36.74
N GLN A 711 32.68 -6.84 36.29
CA GLN A 711 33.75 -6.29 37.13
C GLN A 711 33.69 -4.76 37.21
N ILE A 712 32.59 -4.20 37.71
CA ILE A 712 32.66 -2.84 38.29
C ILE A 712 33.10 -3.02 39.73
N SER A 713 34.40 -2.86 39.98
CA SER A 713 34.95 -2.82 41.34
C SER A 713 34.36 -1.63 42.11
N GLU A 714 34.14 -1.79 43.43
CA GLU A 714 33.68 -0.74 44.36
C GLU A 714 34.44 0.60 44.23
N ALA A 715 35.65 0.61 43.66
CA ALA A 715 36.46 1.80 43.46
C ALA A 715 35.85 2.87 42.51
N THR A 716 34.87 2.54 41.67
CA THR A 716 34.29 3.50 40.72
C THR A 716 33.13 4.32 41.33
N ILE A 717 32.62 3.93 42.50
CA ILE A 717 31.40 4.52 43.11
C ILE A 717 31.68 5.87 43.79
N GLU A 718 32.94 6.26 44.03
CA GLU A 718 33.25 7.57 44.65
C GLU A 718 33.33 8.75 43.66
N THR A 719 33.08 8.57 42.36
CA THR A 719 33.29 9.66 41.37
C THR A 719 32.21 9.83 40.28
N VAL A 720 30.96 9.47 40.54
CA VAL A 720 29.81 9.90 39.70
C VAL A 720 28.70 10.50 40.54
#